data_AF-A0A8J5IB08-F1
#
_entry.id   AF-A0A8J5IB08-F1
#
_cell.length_a   1.000
_cell.length_b   1.000
_cell.length_c   1.000
_cell.angle_alpha   90.00
_cell.angle_beta   90.00
_cell.angle_gamma   90.00
#
_symmetry.space_group_name_H-M   'P 1'
#
loop_
_entity.id
_entity.type
_entity.pdbx_description
1 polymer ?
#
loop_
_entity_poly.entity_id
_entity_poly.type
_entity_poly.pdbx_seq_one_letter_code
_entity_poly.pdbx_strand_id
1 'polypeptide(L)'
;MLRLRRYTSVGRRSAARDLHSLPSAELRNRFLQFFEDQGHRVVPSASLVPPGGDHSLLFVNAGMVPFKQAFLGIDGGAEARGYSRATSAQRCVRAGGKHNDLDQVGLTRRHHTMFEMLGNFSFGDYFKEQAIAMCWCFLTQELRLPIDRLHVTVLKSDQEARRLWKQIAGLPDHKILELDENENFWAMGDSGPCGPCSEVFWDLGDHIADPDERFLELWNLVFMQFFRNEGETEMASVEARVNAFAAAELDVTTVQLPREEAERSGAICNFGDKYGDVVRVVRIGGGGDVAEGGAAEAPVSSEFCGGTHVKNVKGIFPFALVSEGSVAAGTRRVEAVAGQAGARFLQAKAQTLSEVADQLSTTPAKVVERVTKMQKQMKQLESRAQALGDVLATLPSTPLVSGPIDGPISVPQVELHALDLPGGGEFSKVLKRRSEFLAEQGSPNSVLLVLLGSQVACIANAEAEVHADKLLQQVVKPLGGRGAVRDLRVRGLKQATQFAAELLLGMGEIAHVRSPYTPRRNEEEDVDTEDWTEADRFEAAKACFDVGEYLRVHHMLSHSDSWPENGDGDALRCPTQKTRFLAYYALYLAGEKAKEEMDLEMNVTGSSKEVARNLHRQGTNPHLKELYLALSAAYQQNSLDGFGLYLYAVVLKRLGYSTSTGSTQAQSSTPISMKTRHHVDFAEEQKRQQLHDSNASNSDRTNKSEPGGATTLTFDVTTRFILIESIRRYPWNWSAWVELAAHSPFMSSEEEVILAASCPWMFQLFQAHVLLDQQQNDAARALLTSLEEQFPQSTYLLAQQALASYHIRDFDQSQEQFERLAAQDPHRMENMDVYSNVLYVKEDKTGLSQLAHRALKVEKYRPETCCIVGNYYSIKNKHDRAIIYFHRALKLDPNFLSAWTLIGHEYIEMKNTSAAIEAYRHAIDLNVRDYRAWYGLGQAYEILNMFLYSIYYYRKSVAIRPYDARMWCALGGCYEKLNKVDEALACFHRAVNNQDREGIASYHLGRLYAGRGRQHEAAKYYLMHLGLRSAPESLLQDQDERFLLAGSAQNSEDRREVLVLPGGSGGNIRVDTPQALAAILFLANYYKQLGQFSEATIFCNRLLDMQGPEKEEAKALLREMHSLEATRMQFATTGGN
;
A
#
# COMPACT_ATOMS: atom_id res chain seq x y z
N MET A 1 -54.15 -32.13 -23.49
CA MET A 1 -55.42 -31.36 -23.53
C MET A 1 -55.80 -30.96 -22.10
N LEU A 2 -56.25 -29.71 -21.92
CA LEU A 2 -56.88 -29.09 -20.73
C LEU A 2 -55.96 -28.61 -19.58
N ARG A 3 -55.35 -27.41 -19.75
CA ARG A 3 -55.67 -26.18 -18.97
C ARG A 3 -54.73 -25.02 -19.37
N LEU A 4 -54.87 -24.56 -20.61
CA LEU A 4 -54.45 -23.22 -21.04
C LEU A 4 -55.73 -22.41 -21.25
N ARG A 5 -56.24 -21.78 -20.18
CA ARG A 5 -57.29 -20.74 -20.24
C ARG A 5 -57.46 -20.10 -18.86
N ARG A 6 -56.85 -18.92 -18.70
CA ARG A 6 -57.38 -17.73 -18.01
C ARG A 6 -56.25 -16.71 -18.02
N TYR A 7 -56.32 -15.74 -18.93
CA TYR A 7 -55.95 -14.33 -18.74
C TYR A 7 -56.25 -13.61 -20.05
N THR A 8 -57.53 -13.34 -20.28
CA THR A 8 -57.98 -12.31 -21.23
C THR A 8 -58.90 -11.39 -20.47
N SER A 9 -58.46 -10.15 -20.27
CA SER A 9 -59.24 -8.90 -20.18
C SER A 9 -58.76 -7.98 -19.04
N VAL A 10 -57.73 -7.16 -19.29
CA VAL A 10 -57.64 -5.81 -18.71
C VAL A 10 -57.11 -4.87 -19.78
N GLY A 11 -57.96 -3.93 -20.18
CA GLY A 11 -57.64 -2.56 -20.58
C GLY A 11 -56.55 -2.31 -21.62
N ARG A 12 -56.97 -1.90 -22.82
CA ARG A 12 -56.19 -1.08 -23.74
C ARG A 12 -55.71 0.20 -23.04
N ARG A 13 -54.46 0.21 -22.58
CA ARG A 13 -53.59 1.39 -22.47
C ARG A 13 -52.25 0.99 -23.09
N SER A 14 -51.71 1.85 -23.95
CA SER A 14 -50.56 1.58 -24.80
C SER A 14 -49.32 1.14 -23.99
N ALA A 15 -49.06 -0.16 -23.98
CA ALA A 15 -47.85 -0.76 -23.40
C ALA A 15 -46.72 -0.81 -24.45
N ALA A 16 -46.55 0.28 -25.18
CA ALA A 16 -45.39 0.56 -26.02
C ALA A 16 -44.61 1.74 -25.40
N ARG A 17 -44.43 1.70 -24.07
CA ARG A 17 -43.41 2.47 -23.36
C ARG A 17 -42.25 1.53 -23.09
N ASP A 18 -41.37 1.52 -24.08
CA ASP A 18 -39.91 1.56 -23.98
C ASP A 18 -39.22 0.49 -23.12
N LEU A 19 -38.67 -0.51 -23.82
CA LEU A 19 -37.59 -1.38 -23.36
C LEU A 19 -36.30 -0.59 -22.98
N HIS A 20 -36.25 0.71 -23.30
CA HIS A 20 -35.11 1.61 -23.06
C HIS A 20 -34.89 2.00 -21.58
N SER A 21 -35.70 1.51 -20.64
CA SER A 21 -35.62 1.90 -19.23
C SER A 21 -35.72 0.77 -18.21
N LEU A 22 -35.51 -0.49 -18.61
CA LEU A 22 -35.52 -1.62 -17.66
C LEU A 22 -34.18 -1.66 -16.90
N PRO A 23 -34.17 -1.40 -15.58
CA PRO A 23 -32.94 -1.50 -14.79
C PRO A 23 -32.44 -2.94 -14.78
N SER A 24 -31.12 -3.14 -14.78
CA SER A 24 -30.50 -4.48 -14.78
C SER A 24 -30.99 -5.37 -13.63
N ALA A 25 -31.29 -4.77 -12.47
CA ALA A 25 -31.86 -5.49 -11.33
C ALA A 25 -33.27 -6.02 -11.60
N GLU A 26 -34.10 -5.26 -12.32
CA GLU A 26 -35.46 -5.69 -12.69
C GLU A 26 -35.41 -6.80 -13.73
N LEU A 27 -34.57 -6.68 -14.76
CA LEU A 27 -34.35 -7.74 -15.75
C LEU A 27 -33.88 -9.05 -15.09
N ARG A 28 -32.93 -8.95 -14.16
CA ARG A 28 -32.44 -10.08 -13.36
C ARG A 28 -33.58 -10.74 -12.58
N ASN A 29 -34.37 -9.94 -11.86
CA ASN A 29 -35.47 -10.46 -11.06
C ASN A 29 -36.55 -11.12 -11.92
N ARG A 30 -36.93 -10.51 -13.06
CA ARG A 30 -37.88 -11.10 -14.02
C ARG A 30 -37.38 -12.42 -14.57
N PHE A 31 -36.09 -12.52 -14.93
CA PHE A 31 -35.50 -13.77 -15.39
C PHE A 31 -35.55 -14.87 -14.32
N LEU A 32 -35.09 -14.56 -13.10
CA LEU A 32 -35.07 -15.53 -12.01
C LEU A 32 -36.47 -16.00 -11.64
N GLN A 33 -37.43 -15.07 -11.57
CA GLN A 33 -38.82 -15.36 -11.24
C GLN A 33 -39.52 -16.17 -12.34
N PHE A 34 -39.29 -15.83 -13.62
CA PHE A 34 -39.84 -16.61 -14.75
C PHE A 34 -39.41 -18.08 -14.67
N PHE A 35 -38.13 -18.36 -14.41
CA PHE A 35 -37.65 -19.74 -14.30
C PHE A 35 -38.05 -20.40 -12.98
N GLU A 36 -38.18 -19.66 -11.88
CA GLU A 36 -38.76 -20.18 -10.64
C GLU A 36 -40.20 -20.67 -10.85
N ASP A 37 -41.01 -19.92 -11.60
CA ASP A 37 -42.37 -20.31 -11.98
C ASP A 37 -42.42 -21.56 -12.89
N GLN A 38 -41.33 -21.84 -13.63
CA GLN A 38 -41.14 -23.08 -14.42
C GLN A 38 -40.55 -24.25 -13.60
N GLY A 39 -40.40 -24.08 -12.28
CA GLY A 39 -39.93 -25.11 -11.36
C GLY A 39 -38.41 -25.17 -11.18
N HIS A 40 -37.67 -24.14 -11.61
CA HIS A 40 -36.23 -24.03 -11.36
C HIS A 40 -35.95 -23.51 -9.95
N ARG A 41 -34.95 -24.08 -9.28
CA ARG A 41 -34.47 -23.54 -8.00
C ARG A 41 -33.62 -22.30 -8.25
N VAL A 42 -33.96 -21.17 -7.64
CA VAL A 42 -33.09 -19.98 -7.64
C VAL A 42 -31.85 -20.26 -6.78
N VAL A 43 -30.67 -20.22 -7.40
CA VAL A 43 -29.37 -20.45 -6.76
C VAL A 43 -28.60 -19.13 -6.69
N PRO A 44 -28.04 -18.74 -5.51
CA PRO A 44 -27.26 -17.52 -5.39
C PRO A 44 -25.96 -17.58 -6.20
N SER A 45 -25.47 -16.43 -6.65
CA SER A 45 -24.18 -16.32 -7.33
C SER A 45 -23.05 -16.92 -6.48
N ALA A 46 -22.22 -17.76 -7.09
CA ALA A 46 -21.02 -18.31 -6.48
C ALA A 46 -19.84 -17.32 -6.55
N SER A 47 -18.76 -17.64 -5.83
CA SER A 47 -17.48 -16.93 -5.86
C SER A 47 -16.92 -16.84 -7.28
N LEU A 48 -16.19 -15.75 -7.58
CA LEU A 48 -15.44 -15.61 -8.84
C LEU A 48 -14.26 -16.59 -8.92
N VAL A 49 -13.76 -17.05 -7.78
CA VAL A 49 -12.81 -18.16 -7.74
C VAL A 49 -13.62 -19.46 -7.84
N PRO A 50 -13.36 -20.34 -8.83
CA PRO A 50 -14.14 -21.55 -9.03
C PRO A 50 -14.27 -22.39 -7.74
N PRO A 51 -15.50 -22.77 -7.34
CA PRO A 51 -15.71 -23.54 -6.12
C PRO A 51 -15.18 -24.97 -6.26
N GLY A 52 -14.81 -25.57 -5.12
CA GLY A 52 -14.47 -27.00 -5.06
C GLY A 52 -13.11 -27.39 -5.66
N GLY A 53 -12.17 -26.43 -5.78
CA GLY A 53 -10.80 -26.70 -6.21
C GLY A 53 -10.64 -26.96 -7.71
N ASP A 54 -11.57 -26.46 -8.54
CA ASP A 54 -11.45 -26.56 -9.99
C ASP A 54 -10.28 -25.71 -10.51
N HIS A 55 -9.15 -26.36 -10.80
CA HIS A 55 -7.93 -25.74 -11.30
C HIS A 55 -7.92 -25.50 -12.82
N SER A 56 -8.99 -25.87 -13.53
CA SER A 56 -9.07 -25.67 -14.99
C SER A 56 -9.30 -24.20 -15.39
N LEU A 57 -9.81 -23.37 -14.47
CA LEU A 57 -10.07 -21.96 -14.70
C LEU A 57 -9.51 -21.14 -13.54
N LEU A 58 -8.93 -19.97 -13.85
CA LEU A 58 -8.48 -19.03 -12.83
C LEU A 58 -9.66 -18.26 -12.21
N PHE A 59 -10.65 -17.92 -13.03
CA PHE A 59 -11.88 -17.23 -12.63
C PHE A 59 -13.11 -17.86 -13.28
N VAL A 60 -14.27 -17.72 -12.65
CA VAL A 60 -15.58 -18.05 -13.22
C VAL A 60 -15.83 -17.15 -14.43
N ASN A 61 -15.73 -17.72 -15.62
CA ASN A 61 -15.92 -17.02 -16.90
C ASN A 61 -17.32 -17.27 -17.51
N ALA A 62 -18.06 -18.26 -17.00
CA ALA A 62 -19.40 -18.61 -17.48
C ALA A 62 -20.34 -19.03 -16.34
N GLY A 63 -21.65 -18.79 -16.55
CA GLY A 63 -22.69 -19.06 -15.55
C GLY A 63 -22.80 -20.53 -15.13
N MET A 64 -22.34 -21.48 -15.96
CA MET A 64 -22.38 -22.91 -15.65
C MET A 64 -21.21 -23.43 -14.81
N VAL A 65 -20.11 -22.67 -14.68
CA VAL A 65 -18.91 -23.11 -13.93
C VAL A 65 -19.26 -23.59 -12.51
N PRO A 66 -20.11 -22.89 -11.72
CA PRO A 66 -20.52 -23.36 -10.38
C PRO A 66 -21.30 -24.68 -10.38
N PHE A 67 -21.87 -25.05 -11.52
CA PHE A 67 -22.66 -26.27 -11.72
C PHE A 67 -21.85 -27.39 -12.39
N LYS A 68 -20.61 -27.14 -12.82
CA LYS A 68 -19.75 -28.12 -13.48
C LYS A 68 -19.64 -29.42 -12.67
N GLN A 69 -19.34 -29.35 -11.37
CA GLN A 69 -19.26 -30.55 -10.52
C GLN A 69 -20.56 -31.35 -10.47
N ALA A 70 -21.71 -30.65 -10.47
CA ALA A 70 -23.02 -31.29 -10.49
C ALA A 70 -23.30 -31.98 -11.84
N PHE A 71 -22.90 -31.38 -12.97
CA PHE A 71 -22.96 -32.01 -14.29
C PHE A 71 -22.05 -33.24 -14.41
N LEU A 72 -20.94 -33.26 -13.68
CA LEU A 72 -19.98 -34.38 -13.67
C LEU A 72 -20.28 -35.43 -12.59
N GLY A 73 -21.26 -35.19 -11.73
CA GLY A 73 -21.59 -36.09 -10.61
C GLY A 73 -20.51 -36.17 -9.53
N ILE A 74 -19.50 -35.29 -9.56
CA ILE A 74 -18.32 -35.33 -8.66
C ILE A 74 -18.71 -35.08 -7.21
N ASP A 75 -19.69 -34.21 -6.98
CA ASP A 75 -20.19 -33.83 -5.66
C ASP A 75 -21.52 -34.53 -5.29
N GLY A 76 -21.80 -35.67 -5.94
CA GLY A 76 -23.08 -36.39 -5.82
C GLY A 76 -24.16 -35.88 -6.77
N GLY A 77 -23.82 -34.96 -7.68
CA GLY A 77 -24.70 -34.48 -8.73
C GLY A 77 -25.83 -33.57 -8.23
N ALA A 78 -26.77 -33.28 -9.12
CA ALA A 78 -27.92 -32.42 -8.82
C ALA A 78 -28.82 -32.97 -7.70
N GLU A 79 -28.94 -34.30 -7.60
CA GLU A 79 -29.69 -34.99 -6.55
C GLU A 79 -29.12 -34.70 -5.14
N ALA A 80 -27.80 -34.73 -4.96
CA ALA A 80 -27.17 -34.38 -3.69
C ALA A 80 -27.34 -32.90 -3.32
N ARG A 81 -27.51 -32.01 -4.31
CA ARG A 81 -27.78 -30.58 -4.11
C ARG A 81 -29.27 -30.26 -3.90
N GLY A 82 -30.16 -31.24 -4.06
CA GLY A 82 -31.59 -31.11 -3.76
C GLY A 82 -32.42 -30.40 -4.84
N TYR A 83 -31.95 -30.35 -6.09
CA TYR A 83 -32.70 -29.78 -7.22
C TYR A 83 -32.37 -30.49 -8.53
N SER A 84 -33.35 -30.61 -9.45
CA SER A 84 -33.15 -31.12 -10.83
C SER A 84 -33.07 -30.01 -11.88
N ARG A 85 -33.51 -28.80 -11.51
CA ARG A 85 -33.52 -27.57 -12.32
C ARG A 85 -32.95 -26.43 -11.49
N ALA A 86 -32.08 -25.60 -12.06
CA ALA A 86 -31.53 -24.43 -11.37
C ALA A 86 -31.56 -23.17 -12.24
N THR A 87 -31.74 -22.00 -11.64
CA THR A 87 -31.60 -20.70 -12.28
C THR A 87 -30.72 -19.79 -11.43
N SER A 88 -29.84 -19.00 -12.04
CA SER A 88 -28.93 -18.11 -11.32
C SER A 88 -28.54 -16.88 -12.13
N ALA A 89 -28.18 -15.81 -11.41
CA ALA A 89 -27.49 -14.65 -11.95
C ALA A 89 -26.04 -14.68 -11.47
N GLN A 90 -25.13 -15.21 -12.29
CA GLN A 90 -23.74 -15.47 -11.91
C GLN A 90 -22.84 -14.34 -12.39
N ARG A 91 -22.09 -13.74 -11.46
CA ARG A 91 -21.01 -12.82 -11.79
C ARG A 91 -19.86 -13.57 -12.48
N CYS A 92 -19.43 -13.06 -13.63
CA CYS A 92 -18.42 -13.67 -14.47
C CYS A 92 -17.33 -12.65 -14.84
N VAL A 93 -16.08 -13.12 -14.91
CA VAL A 93 -14.93 -12.34 -15.43
C VAL A 93 -14.51 -12.95 -16.76
N ARG A 94 -14.37 -12.11 -17.78
CA ARG A 94 -13.81 -12.54 -19.07
C ARG A 94 -12.31 -12.73 -18.90
N ALA A 95 -11.88 -13.99 -18.73
CA ALA A 95 -10.48 -14.38 -18.57
C ALA A 95 -10.17 -15.55 -19.51
N GLY A 96 -9.92 -15.26 -20.79
CA GLY A 96 -9.58 -16.25 -21.83
C GLY A 96 -10.72 -17.24 -22.17
N GLY A 97 -10.91 -17.51 -23.46
CA GLY A 97 -11.92 -18.43 -23.99
C GLY A 97 -11.56 -18.93 -25.38
N LYS A 98 -12.45 -19.71 -26.02
CA LYS A 98 -12.29 -20.24 -27.40
C LYS A 98 -11.91 -19.14 -28.41
N HIS A 99 -12.43 -17.93 -28.19
CA HIS A 99 -12.01 -16.71 -28.85
C HIS A 99 -11.21 -15.90 -27.82
N ASN A 100 -9.90 -15.82 -28.01
CA ASN A 100 -8.99 -15.17 -27.07
C ASN A 100 -8.99 -13.66 -27.34
N ASP A 101 -10.16 -13.02 -27.22
CA ASP A 101 -10.38 -11.62 -27.60
C ASP A 101 -10.03 -10.65 -26.46
N LEU A 102 -9.05 -11.02 -25.63
CA LEU A 102 -8.58 -10.21 -24.49
C LEU A 102 -8.17 -8.81 -24.95
N ASP A 103 -7.56 -8.72 -26.13
CA ASP A 103 -7.15 -7.45 -26.74
C ASP A 103 -8.34 -6.56 -27.15
N GLN A 104 -9.55 -7.12 -27.30
CA GLN A 104 -10.77 -6.38 -27.64
C GLN A 104 -11.64 -6.01 -26.42
N VAL A 105 -11.29 -6.50 -25.23
CA VAL A 105 -12.00 -6.20 -23.98
C VAL A 105 -11.94 -4.70 -23.69
N GLY A 106 -13.11 -4.07 -23.58
CA GLY A 106 -13.23 -2.63 -23.36
C GLY A 106 -13.08 -1.75 -24.61
N LEU A 107 -12.69 -2.31 -25.77
CA LEU A 107 -12.61 -1.58 -27.05
C LEU A 107 -13.93 -1.61 -27.84
N THR A 108 -14.77 -2.61 -27.59
CA THR A 108 -16.02 -2.83 -28.32
C THR A 108 -17.21 -2.89 -27.36
N ARG A 109 -18.42 -2.65 -27.88
CA ARG A 109 -19.66 -2.64 -27.08
C ARG A 109 -20.06 -4.02 -26.54
N ARG A 110 -19.45 -5.10 -27.04
CA ARG A 110 -19.78 -6.51 -26.73
C ARG A 110 -18.76 -7.23 -25.85
N HIS A 111 -17.56 -6.67 -25.65
CA HIS A 111 -16.49 -7.31 -24.89
C HIS A 111 -16.29 -6.67 -23.51
N HIS A 112 -17.11 -7.10 -22.54
CA HIS A 112 -17.00 -6.66 -21.14
C HIS A 112 -16.01 -7.51 -20.32
N THR A 113 -15.25 -6.85 -19.43
CA THR A 113 -14.32 -7.51 -18.50
C THR A 113 -15.05 -8.27 -17.38
N MET A 114 -16.13 -7.67 -16.86
CA MET A 114 -16.93 -8.19 -15.75
C MET A 114 -18.39 -8.02 -16.10
N PHE A 115 -19.19 -9.08 -15.97
CA PHE A 115 -20.59 -9.08 -16.37
C PHE A 115 -21.38 -10.15 -15.60
N GLU A 116 -22.71 -10.07 -15.63
CA GLU A 116 -23.59 -11.09 -15.05
C GLU A 116 -24.15 -11.97 -16.15
N MET A 117 -23.97 -13.29 -16.04
CA MET A 117 -24.67 -14.26 -16.88
C MET A 117 -25.92 -14.76 -16.18
N LEU A 118 -27.07 -14.53 -16.80
CA LEU A 118 -28.33 -15.14 -16.42
C LEU A 118 -28.42 -16.52 -17.06
N GLY A 119 -28.56 -17.56 -16.25
CA GLY A 119 -28.52 -18.93 -16.74
C GLY A 119 -29.63 -19.79 -16.14
N ASN A 120 -30.25 -20.60 -17.00
CA ASN A 120 -31.16 -21.68 -16.62
C ASN A 120 -30.51 -23.04 -16.95
N PHE A 121 -30.50 -23.94 -15.98
CA PHE A 121 -29.78 -25.20 -16.04
C PHE A 121 -30.73 -26.37 -15.80
N SER A 122 -30.67 -27.36 -16.68
CA SER A 122 -31.30 -28.67 -16.52
C SER A 122 -30.22 -29.71 -16.22
N PHE A 123 -30.47 -30.60 -15.26
CA PHE A 123 -29.59 -31.72 -14.95
C PHE A 123 -30.14 -33.07 -15.47
N GLY A 124 -30.77 -33.04 -16.65
CA GLY A 124 -31.27 -34.23 -17.35
C GLY A 124 -32.80 -34.37 -17.37
N ASP A 125 -33.53 -33.35 -16.93
CA ASP A 125 -34.99 -33.38 -16.82
C ASP A 125 -35.71 -32.71 -18.01
N TYR A 126 -35.02 -31.83 -18.74
CA TYR A 126 -35.48 -31.27 -20.02
C TYR A 126 -34.31 -31.00 -20.98
N PHE A 127 -34.61 -30.93 -22.28
CA PHE A 127 -33.61 -30.76 -23.34
C PHE A 127 -34.07 -29.73 -24.39
N LYS A 128 -33.73 -29.92 -25.66
CA LYS A 128 -33.94 -28.95 -26.77
C LYS A 128 -35.34 -28.35 -26.85
N GLU A 129 -36.40 -29.15 -26.94
CA GLU A 129 -37.76 -28.65 -27.17
C GLU A 129 -38.22 -27.68 -26.08
N GLN A 130 -38.05 -28.05 -24.81
CA GLN A 130 -38.47 -27.24 -23.67
C GLN A 130 -37.53 -26.04 -23.45
N ALA A 131 -36.22 -26.21 -23.68
CA ALA A 131 -35.25 -25.12 -23.59
C ALA A 131 -35.56 -24.01 -24.62
N ILE A 132 -35.80 -24.39 -25.88
CA ILE A 132 -36.17 -23.46 -26.95
C ILE A 132 -37.52 -22.79 -26.64
N ALA A 133 -38.51 -23.54 -26.17
CA ALA A 133 -39.82 -22.98 -25.81
C ALA A 133 -39.75 -21.95 -24.67
N MET A 134 -38.99 -22.25 -23.60
CA MET A 134 -38.81 -21.32 -22.48
C MET A 134 -38.02 -20.07 -22.88
N CYS A 135 -36.93 -20.23 -23.64
CA CYS A 135 -36.14 -19.10 -24.16
C CYS A 135 -37.02 -18.19 -25.03
N TRP A 136 -37.73 -18.77 -26.01
CA TRP A 136 -38.59 -18.01 -26.90
C TRP A 136 -39.73 -17.31 -26.16
N CYS A 137 -40.35 -17.99 -25.19
CA CYS A 137 -41.42 -17.44 -24.36
C CYS A 137 -40.92 -16.24 -23.56
N PHE A 138 -39.75 -16.34 -22.91
CA PHE A 138 -39.17 -15.24 -22.15
C PHE A 138 -38.88 -14.04 -23.06
N LEU A 139 -38.23 -14.23 -24.21
CA LEU A 139 -37.88 -13.12 -25.11
C LEU A 139 -39.13 -12.44 -25.71
N THR A 140 -40.12 -13.21 -26.16
CA THR A 140 -41.26 -12.68 -26.95
C THR A 140 -42.51 -12.38 -26.13
N GLN A 141 -42.73 -13.03 -24.98
CA GLN A 141 -43.91 -12.83 -24.14
C GLN A 141 -43.59 -12.00 -22.89
N GLU A 142 -42.51 -12.34 -22.19
CA GLU A 142 -42.11 -11.67 -20.95
C GLU A 142 -41.42 -10.33 -21.23
N LEU A 143 -40.39 -10.34 -22.10
CA LEU A 143 -39.69 -9.12 -22.54
C LEU A 143 -40.36 -8.42 -23.72
N ARG A 144 -41.30 -9.09 -24.41
CA ARG A 144 -42.05 -8.55 -25.56
C ARG A 144 -41.16 -8.03 -26.69
N LEU A 145 -40.05 -8.71 -26.95
CA LEU A 145 -39.14 -8.35 -28.03
C LEU A 145 -39.81 -8.56 -29.41
N PRO A 146 -39.66 -7.60 -30.33
CA PRO A 146 -40.09 -7.74 -31.72
C PRO A 146 -39.45 -8.93 -32.43
N ILE A 147 -40.27 -9.86 -32.91
CA ILE A 147 -39.84 -11.12 -33.58
C ILE A 147 -39.13 -10.83 -34.91
N ASP A 148 -39.48 -9.74 -35.58
CA ASP A 148 -38.89 -9.28 -36.84
C ASP A 148 -37.43 -8.87 -36.71
N ARG A 149 -36.91 -8.63 -35.49
CA ARG A 149 -35.49 -8.34 -35.25
C ARG A 149 -34.68 -9.51 -34.70
N LEU A 150 -35.33 -10.62 -34.38
CA LEU A 150 -34.67 -11.81 -33.86
C LEU A 150 -34.22 -12.73 -35.01
N HIS A 151 -32.98 -13.20 -34.90
CA HIS A 151 -32.36 -14.20 -35.76
C HIS A 151 -31.82 -15.35 -34.90
N VAL A 152 -31.74 -16.55 -35.47
CA VAL A 152 -31.26 -17.73 -34.74
C VAL A 152 -30.21 -18.46 -35.56
N THR A 153 -29.17 -18.96 -34.91
CA THR A 153 -28.15 -19.84 -35.51
C THR A 153 -28.29 -21.26 -34.95
N VAL A 154 -28.00 -22.26 -35.77
CA VAL A 154 -27.99 -23.68 -35.40
C VAL A 154 -26.81 -24.40 -36.05
N LEU A 155 -26.27 -25.41 -35.38
CA LEU A 155 -25.23 -26.26 -35.96
C LEU A 155 -25.77 -27.02 -37.19
N LYS A 156 -25.04 -27.02 -38.31
CA LYS A 156 -25.40 -27.71 -39.57
C LYS A 156 -25.81 -29.18 -39.37
N SER A 157 -25.16 -29.89 -38.46
CA SER A 157 -25.46 -31.29 -38.15
C SER A 157 -26.67 -31.47 -37.22
N ASP A 158 -27.15 -30.42 -36.54
CA ASP A 158 -28.28 -30.46 -35.59
C ASP A 158 -29.62 -30.07 -36.26
N GLN A 159 -30.09 -30.96 -37.13
CA GLN A 159 -31.37 -30.79 -37.84
C GLN A 159 -32.59 -30.83 -36.90
N GLU A 160 -32.45 -31.40 -35.71
CA GLU A 160 -33.50 -31.42 -34.69
C GLU A 160 -33.76 -30.02 -34.14
N ALA A 161 -32.70 -29.29 -33.76
CA ALA A 161 -32.83 -27.91 -33.28
C ALA A 161 -33.47 -27.00 -34.35
N ARG A 162 -33.08 -27.15 -35.63
CA ARG A 162 -33.69 -26.42 -36.76
C ARG A 162 -35.20 -26.65 -36.86
N ARG A 163 -35.63 -27.92 -36.79
CA ARG A 163 -37.05 -28.29 -36.83
C ARG A 163 -37.82 -27.70 -35.65
N LEU A 164 -37.24 -27.74 -34.45
CA LEU A 164 -37.84 -27.21 -33.24
C LEU A 164 -37.99 -25.68 -33.30
N TRP A 165 -36.99 -24.95 -33.77
CA TRP A 165 -37.10 -23.50 -33.96
C TRP A 165 -38.19 -23.11 -34.94
N LYS A 166 -38.36 -23.85 -36.05
CA LYS A 166 -39.50 -23.65 -36.97
C LYS A 166 -40.84 -23.90 -36.30
N GLN A 167 -40.94 -24.99 -35.54
CA GLN A 167 -42.21 -25.42 -34.93
C GLN A 167 -42.62 -24.53 -33.75
N ILE A 168 -41.66 -24.10 -32.92
CA ILE A 168 -41.91 -23.37 -31.68
C ILE A 168 -41.94 -21.85 -31.93
N ALA A 169 -40.96 -21.32 -32.65
CA ALA A 169 -40.82 -19.88 -32.85
C ALA A 169 -41.55 -19.36 -34.10
N GLY A 170 -41.88 -20.24 -35.06
CA GLY A 170 -42.53 -19.85 -36.31
C GLY A 170 -41.64 -18.98 -37.21
N LEU A 171 -40.32 -19.01 -37.02
CA LEU A 171 -39.38 -18.21 -37.79
C LEU A 171 -39.27 -18.72 -39.25
N PRO A 172 -39.23 -17.82 -40.25
CA PRO A 172 -39.01 -18.18 -41.64
C PRO A 172 -37.57 -18.68 -41.86
N ASP A 173 -37.35 -19.47 -42.92
CA ASP A 173 -36.06 -20.13 -43.19
C ASP A 173 -34.86 -19.17 -43.27
N HIS A 174 -35.04 -17.95 -43.79
CA HIS A 174 -33.96 -16.97 -43.89
C HIS A 174 -33.51 -16.39 -42.54
N LYS A 175 -34.25 -16.63 -41.45
CA LYS A 175 -33.89 -16.20 -40.08
C LYS A 175 -33.24 -17.30 -39.24
N ILE A 176 -33.15 -18.52 -39.77
CA ILE A 176 -32.49 -19.66 -39.12
C ILE A 176 -31.24 -19.99 -39.92
N LEU A 177 -30.09 -19.50 -39.45
CA LEU A 177 -28.79 -19.66 -40.11
C LEU A 177 -28.12 -20.97 -39.66
N GLU A 178 -27.58 -21.73 -40.59
CA GLU A 178 -26.85 -22.97 -40.28
C GLU A 178 -25.34 -22.73 -40.32
N LEU A 179 -24.68 -22.82 -39.17
CA LEU A 179 -23.24 -22.59 -39.04
C LEU A 179 -22.47 -23.88 -38.73
N ASP A 180 -21.15 -23.83 -38.83
CA ASP A 180 -20.28 -24.99 -38.63
C ASP A 180 -19.95 -25.23 -37.14
N GLU A 181 -19.12 -26.24 -36.86
CA GLU A 181 -18.69 -26.58 -35.48
C GLU A 181 -17.75 -25.52 -34.87
N ASN A 182 -17.15 -24.65 -35.68
CA ASN A 182 -16.33 -23.57 -35.14
C ASN A 182 -17.20 -22.51 -34.46
N GLU A 183 -18.41 -22.30 -34.98
CA GLU A 183 -19.35 -21.28 -34.49
C GLU A 183 -20.42 -21.86 -33.56
N ASN A 184 -21.16 -22.91 -33.96
CA ASN A 184 -22.28 -23.47 -33.17
C ASN A 184 -21.93 -24.77 -32.40
N PHE A 185 -20.71 -24.86 -31.88
CA PHE A 185 -20.33 -25.90 -30.94
C PHE A 185 -19.63 -25.31 -29.72
N TRP A 186 -20.24 -25.53 -28.56
CA TRP A 186 -19.79 -24.96 -27.30
C TRP A 186 -19.04 -25.99 -26.46
N ALA A 187 -17.93 -25.57 -25.83
CA ALA A 187 -17.14 -26.38 -24.92
C ALA A 187 -16.61 -25.53 -23.75
N MET A 188 -16.55 -26.12 -22.56
CA MET A 188 -16.00 -25.49 -21.34
C MET A 188 -14.51 -25.11 -21.43
N GLY A 189 -13.76 -25.74 -22.33
CA GLY A 189 -12.31 -25.68 -22.46
C GLY A 189 -11.78 -26.98 -23.08
N ASP A 190 -10.49 -27.26 -22.93
CA ASP A 190 -9.85 -28.47 -23.48
C ASP A 190 -10.46 -29.76 -22.88
N SER A 191 -10.92 -29.71 -21.63
CA SER A 191 -11.70 -30.75 -20.99
C SER A 191 -12.94 -30.18 -20.29
N GLY A 192 -14.04 -30.93 -20.29
CA GLY A 192 -15.31 -30.48 -19.72
C GLY A 192 -16.55 -30.92 -20.50
N PRO A 193 -17.76 -30.63 -19.98
CA PRO A 193 -18.99 -30.83 -20.72
C PRO A 193 -19.02 -29.97 -21.98
N CYS A 194 -19.55 -30.51 -23.07
CA CYS A 194 -19.66 -29.83 -24.37
C CYS A 194 -20.88 -30.33 -25.17
N GLY A 195 -21.21 -29.62 -26.23
CA GLY A 195 -22.33 -29.96 -27.10
C GLY A 195 -22.63 -28.92 -28.17
N PRO A 196 -23.54 -29.26 -29.12
CA PRO A 196 -24.06 -28.29 -30.07
C PRO A 196 -24.78 -27.16 -29.34
N CYS A 197 -24.66 -25.94 -29.87
CA CYS A 197 -25.40 -24.80 -29.35
C CYS A 197 -26.24 -24.13 -30.44
N SER A 198 -27.22 -23.35 -30.00
CA SER A 198 -28.05 -22.50 -30.85
C SER A 198 -28.14 -21.12 -30.21
N GLU A 199 -27.88 -20.07 -30.98
CA GLU A 199 -27.77 -18.71 -30.45
C GLU A 199 -28.87 -17.83 -31.03
N VAL A 200 -29.38 -16.92 -30.20
CA VAL A 200 -30.38 -15.93 -30.59
C VAL A 200 -29.70 -14.57 -30.71
N PHE A 201 -29.80 -13.95 -31.88
CA PHE A 201 -29.23 -12.65 -32.19
C PHE A 201 -30.32 -11.58 -32.32
N TRP A 202 -29.99 -10.37 -31.88
CA TRP A 202 -30.76 -9.15 -32.09
C TRP A 202 -30.13 -8.32 -33.20
N ASP A 203 -30.91 -8.04 -34.26
CA ASP A 203 -30.52 -7.12 -35.33
C ASP A 203 -30.74 -5.66 -34.89
N LEU A 204 -29.64 -4.93 -34.71
CA LEU A 204 -29.67 -3.50 -34.39
C LEU A 204 -30.11 -2.66 -35.59
N GLY A 205 -30.00 -3.17 -36.81
CA GLY A 205 -30.48 -2.55 -38.06
C GLY A 205 -29.37 -2.01 -38.97
N ASP A 206 -29.74 -1.68 -40.21
CA ASP A 206 -28.80 -1.32 -41.30
C ASP A 206 -28.01 -0.01 -41.09
N HIS A 207 -28.30 0.75 -40.02
CA HIS A 207 -27.63 2.02 -39.73
C HIS A 207 -26.27 1.84 -39.03
N ILE A 208 -25.95 0.62 -38.59
CA ILE A 208 -24.61 0.27 -38.10
C ILE A 208 -23.75 -0.11 -39.30
N ALA A 209 -22.69 0.66 -39.54
CA ALA A 209 -21.83 0.53 -40.71
C ALA A 209 -20.95 -0.73 -40.70
N ASP A 210 -20.61 -1.23 -39.51
CA ASP A 210 -19.85 -2.46 -39.33
C ASP A 210 -20.81 -3.66 -39.24
N PRO A 211 -20.80 -4.60 -40.22
CA PRO A 211 -21.64 -5.79 -40.19
C PRO A 211 -21.44 -6.64 -38.93
N ASP A 212 -20.23 -6.63 -38.35
CA ASP A 212 -19.92 -7.43 -37.18
C ASP A 212 -20.51 -6.82 -35.90
N GLU A 213 -20.71 -5.49 -35.85
CA GLU A 213 -21.34 -4.81 -34.71
C GLU A 213 -22.87 -4.74 -34.81
N ARG A 214 -23.45 -5.12 -35.95
CA ARG A 214 -24.90 -5.07 -36.20
C ARG A 214 -25.69 -6.11 -35.40
N PHE A 215 -25.14 -7.30 -35.23
CA PHE A 215 -25.80 -8.41 -34.56
C PHE A 215 -25.30 -8.58 -33.13
N LEU A 216 -26.22 -8.49 -32.16
CA LEU A 216 -25.90 -8.70 -30.74
C LEU A 216 -26.43 -10.06 -30.28
N GLU A 217 -25.55 -10.92 -29.78
CA GLU A 217 -25.96 -12.18 -29.14
C GLU A 217 -26.76 -11.89 -27.86
N LEU A 218 -28.00 -12.38 -27.80
CA LEU A 218 -28.88 -12.24 -26.63
C LEU A 218 -28.87 -13.48 -25.74
N TRP A 219 -28.78 -14.68 -26.34
CA TRP A 219 -28.92 -15.94 -25.63
C TRP A 219 -28.18 -17.07 -26.34
N ASN A 220 -27.37 -17.82 -25.58
CA ASN A 220 -26.73 -19.05 -26.04
C ASN A 220 -27.41 -20.30 -25.43
N LEU A 221 -28.08 -21.11 -26.24
CA LEU A 221 -28.67 -22.39 -25.82
C LEU A 221 -27.67 -23.52 -26.07
N VAL A 222 -27.01 -23.96 -25.01
CA VAL A 222 -26.05 -25.07 -25.06
C VAL A 222 -26.73 -26.40 -24.76
N PHE A 223 -26.75 -27.32 -25.72
CA PHE A 223 -27.31 -28.66 -25.56
C PHE A 223 -26.21 -29.64 -25.14
N MET A 224 -25.83 -29.59 -23.86
CA MET A 224 -24.80 -30.47 -23.30
C MET A 224 -25.19 -31.94 -23.46
N GLN A 225 -24.38 -32.67 -24.23
CA GLN A 225 -24.61 -34.09 -24.53
C GLN A 225 -23.32 -34.91 -24.57
N PHE A 226 -22.16 -34.25 -24.54
CA PHE A 226 -20.85 -34.87 -24.56
C PHE A 226 -19.99 -34.42 -23.37
N PHE A 227 -19.04 -35.24 -22.98
CA PHE A 227 -17.99 -34.86 -22.02
C PHE A 227 -16.63 -35.08 -22.67
N ARG A 228 -15.86 -34.00 -22.81
CA ARG A 228 -14.51 -34.02 -23.37
C ARG A 228 -13.51 -34.35 -22.27
N ASN A 229 -12.93 -35.54 -22.33
CA ASN A 229 -12.01 -36.09 -21.33
C ASN A 229 -10.56 -36.02 -21.83
N GLU A 230 -9.75 -35.14 -21.25
CA GLU A 230 -8.29 -35.06 -21.54
C GLU A 230 -7.46 -34.90 -20.23
N GLY A 231 -7.92 -35.45 -19.10
CA GLY A 231 -7.29 -35.26 -17.77
C GLY A 231 -6.60 -36.52 -17.23
N GLU A 232 -7.33 -37.37 -16.52
CA GLU A 232 -6.73 -38.51 -15.80
C GLU A 232 -6.29 -39.65 -16.73
N THR A 233 -7.05 -39.93 -17.78
CA THR A 233 -6.71 -40.98 -18.75
C THR A 233 -5.56 -40.58 -19.66
N GLU A 234 -5.38 -39.28 -19.96
CA GLU A 234 -4.28 -38.81 -20.80
C GLU A 234 -2.96 -38.73 -20.03
N MET A 235 -2.94 -38.18 -18.81
CA MET A 235 -1.72 -38.12 -18.00
C MET A 235 -1.25 -39.50 -17.56
N ALA A 236 -2.17 -40.40 -17.17
CA ALA A 236 -1.84 -41.80 -16.93
C ALA A 236 -1.39 -42.51 -18.23
N SER A 237 -1.97 -42.17 -19.38
CA SER A 237 -1.52 -42.66 -20.69
C SER A 237 -0.14 -42.14 -21.06
N VAL A 238 0.18 -40.88 -20.78
CA VAL A 238 1.50 -40.27 -21.04
C VAL A 238 2.53 -40.92 -20.12
N GLU A 239 2.26 -41.01 -18.81
CA GLU A 239 3.14 -41.69 -17.86
C GLU A 239 3.33 -43.16 -18.24
N ALA A 240 2.26 -43.88 -18.62
CA ALA A 240 2.35 -45.27 -19.07
C ALA A 240 3.12 -45.42 -20.38
N ARG A 241 2.94 -44.50 -21.35
CA ARG A 241 3.61 -44.52 -22.65
C ARG A 241 5.09 -44.20 -22.53
N VAL A 242 5.45 -43.19 -21.72
CA VAL A 242 6.85 -42.86 -21.42
C VAL A 242 7.50 -44.02 -20.65
N ASN A 243 6.82 -44.63 -19.68
CA ASN A 243 7.34 -45.80 -18.98
C ASN A 243 7.47 -47.03 -19.90
N ALA A 244 6.57 -47.21 -20.87
CA ALA A 244 6.69 -48.27 -21.87
C ALA A 244 7.90 -48.06 -22.79
N PHE A 245 8.16 -46.83 -23.23
CA PHE A 245 9.36 -46.49 -24.00
C PHE A 245 10.63 -46.58 -23.17
N ALA A 246 10.60 -46.14 -21.91
CA ALA A 246 11.73 -46.24 -20.99
C ALA A 246 12.03 -47.70 -20.61
N ALA A 247 11.05 -48.59 -20.65
CA ALA A 247 11.25 -50.03 -20.50
C ALA A 247 11.83 -50.70 -21.77
N ALA A 248 11.68 -50.06 -22.94
CA ALA A 248 12.32 -50.49 -24.18
C ALA A 248 13.82 -50.11 -24.14
N GLU A 249 14.72 -51.03 -24.50
CA GLU A 249 16.18 -50.82 -24.41
C GLU A 249 16.71 -49.97 -25.59
N LEU A 250 16.08 -48.83 -25.87
CA LEU A 250 16.42 -47.96 -27.00
C LEU A 250 17.63 -47.08 -26.70
N ASP A 251 18.56 -47.04 -27.65
CA ASP A 251 19.75 -46.18 -27.58
C ASP A 251 19.43 -44.73 -27.95
N VAL A 252 20.18 -43.81 -27.31
CA VAL A 252 20.10 -42.37 -27.57
C VAL A 252 21.36 -41.93 -28.29
N THR A 253 21.21 -41.46 -29.52
CA THR A 253 22.33 -41.02 -30.38
C THR A 253 22.27 -39.52 -30.63
N THR A 254 23.41 -38.91 -30.99
CA THR A 254 23.49 -37.48 -31.31
C THR A 254 24.22 -37.27 -32.63
N VAL A 255 23.69 -36.40 -33.47
CA VAL A 255 24.30 -36.03 -34.77
C VAL A 255 24.33 -34.52 -34.88
N GLN A 256 25.41 -33.96 -35.43
CA GLN A 256 25.48 -32.54 -35.77
C GLN A 256 25.14 -32.36 -37.24
N LEU A 257 24.15 -31.51 -37.52
CA LEU A 257 23.64 -31.27 -38.87
C LEU A 257 23.51 -29.75 -39.11
N PRO A 258 23.68 -29.29 -40.35
CA PRO A 258 23.22 -27.97 -40.75
C PRO A 258 21.74 -27.81 -40.42
N ARG A 259 21.33 -26.61 -39.98
CA ARG A 259 19.96 -26.34 -39.51
C ARG A 259 18.89 -26.76 -40.53
N GLU A 260 19.06 -26.40 -41.79
CA GLU A 260 18.10 -26.75 -42.85
C GLU A 260 17.96 -28.25 -43.09
N GLU A 261 19.02 -29.02 -42.83
CA GLU A 261 19.02 -30.48 -42.96
C GLU A 261 18.40 -31.15 -41.73
N ALA A 262 18.65 -30.59 -40.55
CA ALA A 262 18.01 -31.01 -39.31
C ALA A 262 16.49 -30.80 -39.36
N GLU A 263 16.02 -29.65 -39.84
CA GLU A 263 14.59 -29.35 -40.02
C GLU A 263 13.96 -30.30 -41.06
N ARG A 264 14.66 -30.58 -42.18
CA ARG A 264 14.21 -31.57 -43.18
C ARG A 264 14.14 -33.00 -42.65
N SER A 265 14.92 -33.34 -41.64
CA SER A 265 14.89 -34.68 -41.00
C SER A 265 13.70 -34.88 -40.06
N GLY A 266 12.84 -33.87 -39.89
CA GLY A 266 11.65 -33.93 -39.02
C GLY A 266 11.97 -33.75 -37.53
N ALA A 267 13.16 -33.25 -37.20
CA ALA A 267 13.55 -33.00 -35.81
C ALA A 267 12.87 -31.72 -35.26
N ILE A 268 12.34 -31.81 -34.04
CA ILE A 268 11.53 -30.76 -33.43
C ILE A 268 12.44 -29.67 -32.82
N CYS A 269 12.05 -28.40 -33.01
CA CYS A 269 12.72 -27.21 -32.51
C CYS A 269 11.84 -26.51 -31.45
N ASN A 270 12.40 -26.20 -30.28
CA ASN A 270 11.64 -25.55 -29.20
C ASN A 270 11.38 -24.04 -29.45
N PHE A 271 10.17 -23.58 -29.13
CA PHE A 271 9.75 -22.18 -29.26
C PHE A 271 10.61 -21.24 -28.39
N GLY A 272 11.24 -20.25 -29.01
CA GLY A 272 11.89 -19.12 -28.34
C GLY A 272 13.43 -19.15 -28.26
N ASP A 273 14.06 -20.28 -28.57
CA ASP A 273 15.53 -20.42 -28.50
C ASP A 273 16.21 -20.00 -29.81
N LYS A 274 17.38 -19.34 -29.68
CA LYS A 274 18.22 -18.93 -30.83
C LYS A 274 19.24 -20.03 -31.14
N TYR A 275 19.08 -20.71 -32.27
CA TYR A 275 20.00 -21.74 -32.77
C TYR A 275 20.98 -21.17 -33.81
N GLY A 276 22.21 -21.69 -33.84
CA GLY A 276 23.22 -21.36 -34.87
C GLY A 276 23.05 -22.17 -36.17
N ASP A 277 23.95 -21.97 -37.14
CA ASP A 277 23.88 -22.59 -38.48
C ASP A 277 24.07 -24.12 -38.46
N VAL A 278 24.75 -24.64 -37.44
CA VAL A 278 24.90 -26.06 -37.16
C VAL A 278 24.23 -26.37 -35.83
N VAL A 279 23.31 -27.33 -35.84
CA VAL A 279 22.52 -27.75 -34.67
C VAL A 279 22.82 -29.21 -34.33
N ARG A 280 22.74 -29.53 -33.03
CA ARG A 280 22.85 -30.91 -32.54
C ARG A 280 21.45 -31.49 -32.44
N VAL A 281 21.24 -32.62 -33.12
CA VAL A 281 20.00 -33.38 -33.10
C VAL A 281 20.21 -34.63 -32.22
N VAL A 282 19.36 -34.79 -31.21
CA VAL A 282 19.29 -35.99 -30.36
C VAL A 282 18.21 -36.90 -30.94
N ARG A 283 18.52 -38.20 -31.09
CA ARG A 283 17.59 -39.22 -31.59
C ARG A 283 17.46 -40.37 -30.60
N ILE A 284 16.23 -40.83 -30.41
CA ILE A 284 15.89 -41.94 -29.52
C ILE A 284 15.36 -43.10 -30.38
N GLY A 285 16.09 -44.22 -30.43
CA GLY A 285 15.78 -45.36 -31.30
C GLY A 285 16.08 -45.09 -32.79
N GLY A 286 16.06 -46.15 -33.62
CA GLY A 286 16.27 -46.05 -35.09
C GLY A 286 17.74 -45.90 -35.54
N GLY A 287 18.70 -46.28 -34.69
CA GLY A 287 20.14 -46.17 -34.96
C GLY A 287 20.84 -47.53 -35.04
N GLY A 288 20.48 -48.35 -36.03
CA GLY A 288 21.25 -49.54 -36.41
C GLY A 288 21.78 -49.39 -37.83
N ASP A 289 23.03 -49.74 -38.07
CA ASP A 289 23.62 -49.80 -39.42
C ASP A 289 22.68 -50.56 -40.36
N VAL A 290 22.28 -49.91 -41.46
CA VAL A 290 21.42 -50.49 -42.48
C VAL A 290 22.18 -51.63 -43.16
N ALA A 291 21.89 -52.87 -42.76
CA ALA A 291 22.17 -54.01 -43.62
C ALA A 291 21.33 -53.86 -44.90
N GLU A 292 22.00 -53.90 -46.05
CA GLU A 292 21.42 -53.67 -47.38
C GLU A 292 20.04 -54.35 -47.56
N GLY A 293 19.00 -53.54 -47.71
CA GLY A 293 17.67 -53.98 -48.17
C GLY A 293 16.50 -53.88 -47.19
N GLY A 294 16.70 -53.44 -45.94
CA GLY A 294 15.60 -53.21 -44.99
C GLY A 294 15.20 -51.73 -44.89
N ALA A 295 13.89 -51.44 -44.86
CA ALA A 295 13.38 -50.10 -44.57
C ALA A 295 13.85 -49.65 -43.18
N ALA A 296 14.54 -48.51 -43.09
CA ALA A 296 15.02 -47.97 -41.82
C ALA A 296 13.84 -47.65 -40.90
N GLU A 297 13.82 -48.22 -39.69
CA GLU A 297 12.84 -47.86 -38.66
C GLU A 297 13.02 -46.40 -38.25
N ALA A 298 11.95 -45.61 -38.33
CA ALA A 298 11.96 -44.21 -37.95
C ALA A 298 12.28 -44.06 -36.44
N PRO A 299 13.07 -43.04 -36.04
CA PRO A 299 13.34 -42.78 -34.63
C PRO A 299 12.05 -42.46 -33.87
N VAL A 300 11.96 -42.91 -32.62
CA VAL A 300 10.79 -42.71 -31.74
C VAL A 300 10.63 -41.23 -31.35
N SER A 301 11.75 -40.53 -31.15
CA SER A 301 11.79 -39.07 -31.00
C SER A 301 13.09 -38.50 -31.56
N SER A 302 13.02 -37.28 -32.11
CA SER A 302 14.16 -36.54 -32.67
C SER A 302 14.01 -35.05 -32.40
N GLU A 303 14.96 -34.44 -31.68
CA GLU A 303 14.85 -33.07 -31.16
C GLU A 303 16.18 -32.29 -31.26
N PHE A 304 16.09 -30.97 -31.37
CA PHE A 304 17.24 -30.07 -31.29
C PHE A 304 17.63 -29.92 -29.82
N CYS A 305 18.81 -30.42 -29.42
CA CYS A 305 19.20 -30.38 -28.02
C CYS A 305 20.71 -30.30 -27.81
N GLY A 306 21.11 -29.66 -26.70
CA GLY A 306 22.50 -29.40 -26.33
C GLY A 306 23.30 -30.62 -25.86
N GLY A 307 22.71 -31.81 -25.74
CA GLY A 307 23.40 -33.04 -25.33
C GLY A 307 22.47 -34.10 -24.73
N THR A 308 23.02 -35.23 -24.30
CA THR A 308 22.27 -36.34 -23.69
C THR A 308 22.77 -36.62 -22.27
N HIS A 309 21.85 -36.81 -21.33
CA HIS A 309 22.17 -37.22 -19.95
C HIS A 309 22.16 -38.74 -19.77
N VAL A 310 21.58 -39.46 -20.73
CA VAL A 310 21.49 -40.92 -20.75
C VAL A 310 21.94 -41.44 -22.12
N LYS A 311 22.63 -42.58 -22.12
CA LYS A 311 23.03 -43.28 -23.35
C LYS A 311 21.94 -44.20 -23.88
N ASN A 312 21.04 -44.63 -22.98
CA ASN A 312 19.94 -45.53 -23.27
C ASN A 312 18.73 -45.10 -22.43
N VAL A 313 17.52 -45.16 -23.00
CA VAL A 313 16.29 -44.69 -22.34
C VAL A 313 15.91 -45.52 -21.12
N LYS A 314 16.49 -46.70 -20.92
CA LYS A 314 16.36 -47.45 -19.64
C LYS A 314 16.76 -46.63 -18.42
N GLY A 315 17.68 -45.68 -18.58
CA GLY A 315 18.12 -44.80 -17.49
C GLY A 315 17.04 -43.86 -16.93
N ILE A 316 15.92 -43.67 -17.64
CA ILE A 316 14.81 -42.82 -17.19
C ILE A 316 13.66 -43.62 -16.55
N PHE A 317 13.72 -44.96 -16.50
CA PHE A 317 12.73 -45.79 -15.83
C PHE A 317 13.00 -45.89 -14.30
N PRO A 318 12.00 -45.73 -13.41
CA PRO A 318 10.61 -45.33 -13.68
C PRO A 318 10.47 -43.81 -13.83
N PHE A 319 9.52 -43.42 -14.68
CA PHE A 319 9.07 -42.05 -14.88
C PHE A 319 7.75 -41.83 -14.12
N ALA A 320 7.66 -40.75 -13.35
CA ALA A 320 6.46 -40.41 -12.58
C ALA A 320 6.17 -38.91 -12.67
N LEU A 321 4.91 -38.56 -12.91
CA LEU A 321 4.44 -37.18 -12.94
C LEU A 321 4.25 -36.66 -11.51
N VAL A 322 4.78 -35.46 -11.26
CA VAL A 322 4.77 -34.81 -9.93
C VAL A 322 3.60 -33.84 -9.85
N SER A 323 3.45 -32.98 -10.85
CA SER A 323 2.44 -31.92 -10.87
C SER A 323 2.08 -31.56 -12.31
N GLU A 324 0.88 -31.03 -12.47
CA GLU A 324 0.39 -30.38 -13.68
C GLU A 324 -0.04 -28.97 -13.32
N GLY A 325 0.27 -28.00 -14.18
CA GLY A 325 -0.18 -26.62 -14.05
C GLY A 325 -0.54 -26.02 -15.40
N SER A 326 -1.57 -25.18 -15.43
CA SER A 326 -1.89 -24.40 -16.63
C SER A 326 -0.91 -23.23 -16.77
N VAL A 327 -0.39 -23.03 -17.99
CA VAL A 327 0.46 -21.86 -18.31
C VAL A 327 -0.32 -20.85 -19.16
N ALA A 328 -1.10 -21.35 -20.12
CA ALA A 328 -2.00 -20.59 -20.99
C ALA A 328 -3.07 -21.54 -21.55
N ALA A 329 -4.10 -21.00 -22.21
CA ALA A 329 -5.09 -21.82 -22.92
C ALA A 329 -4.40 -22.75 -23.95
N GLY A 330 -4.69 -24.05 -23.90
CA GLY A 330 -4.07 -25.06 -24.77
C GLY A 330 -2.61 -25.42 -24.44
N THR A 331 -1.99 -24.85 -23.39
CA THR A 331 -0.61 -25.15 -22.99
C THR A 331 -0.51 -25.53 -21.52
N ARG A 332 -0.03 -26.75 -21.26
CA ARG A 332 0.13 -27.32 -19.92
C ARG A 332 1.62 -27.42 -19.57
N ARG A 333 1.97 -27.06 -18.33
CA ARG A 333 3.25 -27.36 -17.73
C ARG A 333 3.13 -28.64 -16.93
N VAL A 334 3.97 -29.61 -17.27
CA VAL A 334 4.05 -30.89 -16.58
C VAL A 334 5.41 -30.98 -15.92
N GLU A 335 5.43 -31.26 -14.62
CA GLU A 335 6.66 -31.56 -13.88
C GLU A 335 6.74 -33.06 -13.62
N ALA A 336 7.89 -33.65 -13.93
CA ALA A 336 8.09 -35.09 -13.85
C ALA A 336 9.47 -35.44 -13.26
N VAL A 337 9.55 -36.61 -12.64
CA VAL A 337 10.78 -37.19 -12.12
C VAL A 337 11.02 -38.55 -12.75
N ALA A 338 12.28 -38.88 -13.03
CA ALA A 338 12.67 -40.09 -13.74
C ALA A 338 13.79 -40.84 -13.01
N GLY A 339 13.95 -42.14 -13.31
CA GLY A 339 15.00 -42.97 -12.75
C GLY A 339 14.93 -43.12 -11.23
N GLN A 340 16.07 -43.03 -10.55
CA GLN A 340 16.16 -43.21 -9.09
C GLN A 340 15.33 -42.17 -8.31
N ALA A 341 15.20 -40.95 -8.83
CA ALA A 341 14.37 -39.91 -8.22
C ALA A 341 12.88 -40.26 -8.31
N GLY A 342 12.44 -40.81 -9.46
CA GLY A 342 11.08 -41.32 -9.65
C GLY A 342 10.76 -42.48 -8.71
N ALA A 343 11.67 -43.44 -8.56
CA ALA A 343 11.50 -44.56 -7.63
C ALA A 343 11.34 -44.09 -6.17
N ARG A 344 12.19 -43.14 -5.72
CA ARG A 344 12.07 -42.56 -4.37
C ARG A 344 10.77 -41.79 -4.17
N PHE A 345 10.32 -41.06 -5.18
CA PHE A 345 9.07 -40.31 -5.13
C PHE A 345 7.85 -41.25 -4.98
N LEU A 346 7.77 -42.32 -5.76
CA LEU A 346 6.71 -43.32 -5.64
C LEU A 346 6.74 -44.03 -4.28
N GLN A 347 7.93 -44.35 -3.78
CA GLN A 347 8.09 -44.96 -2.45
C GLN A 347 7.65 -44.02 -1.33
N ALA A 348 7.99 -42.72 -1.40
CA ALA A 348 7.57 -41.73 -0.42
C ALA A 348 6.04 -41.55 -0.41
N LYS A 349 5.39 -41.49 -1.58
CA LYS A 349 3.92 -41.44 -1.68
C LYS A 349 3.26 -42.67 -1.05
N ALA A 350 3.79 -43.86 -1.31
CA ALA A 350 3.27 -45.10 -0.71
C ALA A 350 3.42 -45.09 0.83
N GLN A 351 4.53 -44.56 1.34
CA GLN A 351 4.77 -44.45 2.78
C GLN A 351 3.81 -43.44 3.45
N THR A 352 3.62 -42.25 2.87
CA THR A 352 2.65 -41.26 3.38
C THR A 352 1.24 -41.83 3.41
N LEU A 353 0.83 -42.57 2.38
CA LEU A 353 -0.50 -43.20 2.35
C LEU A 353 -0.63 -44.26 3.46
N SER A 354 0.44 -45.01 3.75
CA SER A 354 0.48 -45.95 4.88
C SER A 354 0.36 -45.24 6.22
N GLU A 355 1.11 -44.16 6.44
CA GLU A 355 1.06 -43.37 7.69
C GLU A 355 -0.33 -42.78 7.95
N VAL A 356 -0.98 -42.26 6.92
CA VAL A 356 -2.37 -41.75 7.01
C VAL A 356 -3.35 -42.89 7.34
N ALA A 357 -3.15 -44.06 6.73
CA ALA A 357 -3.97 -45.23 7.02
C ALA A 357 -3.82 -45.69 8.47
N ASP A 358 -2.59 -45.72 8.99
CA ASP A 358 -2.29 -46.08 10.38
C ASP A 358 -2.92 -45.10 11.38
N GLN A 359 -2.79 -43.78 11.14
CA GLN A 359 -3.41 -42.75 11.99
C GLN A 359 -4.94 -42.86 12.02
N LEU A 360 -5.56 -43.26 10.91
CA LEU A 360 -7.00 -43.46 10.80
C LEU A 360 -7.44 -44.88 11.21
N SER A 361 -6.50 -45.72 11.66
CA SER A 361 -6.71 -47.13 12.02
C SER A 361 -7.45 -47.90 10.91
N THR A 362 -7.01 -47.74 9.68
CA THR A 362 -7.59 -48.36 8.48
C THR A 362 -6.49 -48.85 7.54
N THR A 363 -6.86 -49.54 6.47
CA THR A 363 -5.91 -49.94 5.41
C THR A 363 -5.82 -48.84 4.35
N PRO A 364 -4.68 -48.66 3.65
CA PRO A 364 -4.52 -47.68 2.57
C PRO A 364 -5.68 -47.65 1.55
N ALA A 365 -6.20 -48.82 1.17
CA ALA A 365 -7.33 -48.95 0.23
C ALA A 365 -8.68 -48.43 0.78
N LYS A 366 -8.83 -48.27 2.10
CA LYS A 366 -10.07 -47.87 2.80
C LYS A 366 -9.97 -46.51 3.49
N VAL A 367 -8.90 -45.76 3.26
CA VAL A 367 -8.69 -44.42 3.85
C VAL A 367 -9.83 -43.47 3.48
N VAL A 368 -10.20 -43.44 2.20
CA VAL A 368 -11.23 -42.53 1.67
C VAL A 368 -12.61 -42.80 2.31
N GLU A 369 -12.97 -44.07 2.49
CA GLU A 369 -14.23 -44.48 3.12
C GLU A 369 -14.29 -44.08 4.61
N ARG A 370 -13.17 -44.20 5.33
CA ARG A 370 -13.09 -43.84 6.75
C ARG A 370 -13.22 -42.34 6.97
N VAL A 371 -12.56 -41.53 6.13
CA VAL A 371 -12.61 -40.06 6.18
C VAL A 371 -14.04 -39.55 5.93
N THR A 372 -14.72 -40.09 4.91
CA THR A 372 -16.11 -39.71 4.60
C THR A 372 -17.08 -40.07 5.72
N LYS A 373 -16.88 -41.20 6.40
CA LYS A 373 -17.69 -41.57 7.58
C LYS A 373 -17.46 -40.62 8.77
N MET A 374 -16.22 -40.19 8.99
CA MET A 374 -15.86 -39.29 10.09
C MET A 374 -16.44 -37.88 9.91
N GLN A 375 -16.45 -37.37 8.67
CA GLN A 375 -17.07 -36.08 8.33
C GLN A 375 -18.59 -36.08 8.60
N LYS A 376 -19.28 -37.20 8.34
CA LYS A 376 -20.70 -37.35 8.68
C LYS A 376 -20.95 -37.32 10.19
N GLN A 377 -20.04 -37.89 10.99
CA GLN A 377 -20.15 -37.89 12.45
C GLN A 377 -19.93 -36.50 13.06
N MET A 378 -19.01 -35.70 12.51
CA MET A 378 -18.80 -34.31 12.97
C MET A 378 -20.06 -33.45 12.81
N LYS A 379 -20.74 -33.53 11.65
CA LYS A 379 -22.01 -32.82 11.42
C LYS A 379 -23.13 -33.22 12.40
N GLN A 380 -23.17 -34.48 12.82
CA GLN A 380 -24.17 -34.93 13.81
C GLN A 380 -23.88 -34.43 15.23
N LEU A 381 -22.61 -34.29 15.61
CA LEU A 381 -22.23 -33.76 16.93
C LEU A 381 -22.52 -32.27 17.06
N GLU A 382 -22.30 -31.49 15.99
CA GLU A 382 -22.64 -30.06 15.94
C GLU A 382 -24.13 -29.82 16.16
N SER A 383 -24.99 -30.62 15.52
CA SER A 383 -26.45 -30.55 15.70
C SER A 383 -26.91 -30.86 17.13
N ARG A 384 -26.22 -31.75 17.86
CA ARG A 384 -26.58 -32.11 19.24
C ARG A 384 -26.15 -31.05 20.26
N ALA A 385 -25.05 -30.36 20.01
CA ALA A 385 -24.60 -29.24 20.85
C ALA A 385 -25.63 -28.10 20.83
N GLN A 386 -26.24 -27.86 19.67
CA GLN A 386 -27.27 -26.83 19.48
C GLN A 386 -28.54 -27.12 20.30
N ALA A 387 -29.02 -28.38 20.31
CA ALA A 387 -30.20 -28.77 21.07
C ALA A 387 -30.04 -28.69 22.61
N LEU A 388 -28.80 -28.76 23.12
CA LEU A 388 -28.52 -28.64 24.55
C LEU A 388 -28.52 -27.18 25.05
N GLY A 389 -28.18 -26.22 24.17
CA GLY A 389 -28.26 -24.79 24.47
C GLY A 389 -29.68 -24.31 24.72
N ASP A 390 -30.66 -24.88 24.00
CA ASP A 390 -32.09 -24.54 24.13
C ASP A 390 -32.69 -24.89 25.50
N VAL A 391 -32.17 -25.92 26.19
CA VAL A 391 -32.69 -26.39 27.50
C VAL A 391 -32.19 -25.54 28.67
N LEU A 392 -31.00 -24.95 28.54
CA LEU A 392 -30.39 -24.10 29.57
C LEU A 392 -31.10 -22.75 29.74
N ALA A 393 -31.82 -22.27 28.71
CA ALA A 393 -32.50 -20.98 28.69
C ALA A 393 -33.78 -20.91 29.56
N THR A 394 -34.26 -22.03 30.12
CA THR A 394 -35.58 -22.14 30.79
C THR A 394 -35.58 -22.11 32.33
N LEU A 395 -34.44 -21.89 33.01
CA LEU A 395 -34.37 -21.88 34.48
C LEU A 395 -34.54 -20.46 35.10
N PRO A 396 -35.21 -20.29 36.27
CA PRO A 396 -35.37 -19.00 36.95
C PRO A 396 -34.32 -18.72 38.05
N SER A 397 -33.95 -17.45 38.28
CA SER A 397 -33.07 -17.01 39.39
C SER A 397 -33.45 -15.63 39.99
N THR A 398 -33.17 -15.46 41.28
CA THR A 398 -33.63 -14.43 42.24
C THR A 398 -32.91 -13.07 42.17
N PRO A 399 -33.56 -11.92 42.49
CA PRO A 399 -32.96 -10.58 42.42
C PRO A 399 -32.08 -10.22 43.65
N LEU A 400 -30.98 -9.49 43.42
CA LEU A 400 -30.03 -8.98 44.42
C LEU A 400 -29.89 -7.45 44.34
N VAL A 401 -30.34 -6.77 45.40
CA VAL A 401 -29.98 -5.43 45.91
C VAL A 401 -30.47 -4.17 45.16
N SER A 402 -31.20 -3.32 45.90
CA SER A 402 -31.59 -1.94 45.57
C SER A 402 -30.80 -0.93 46.43
N GLY A 403 -29.98 -0.05 45.82
CA GLY A 403 -29.36 1.09 46.50
C GLY A 403 -28.69 2.09 45.53
N PRO A 404 -28.66 3.41 45.80
CA PRO A 404 -28.19 4.44 44.84
C PRO A 404 -26.65 4.60 44.86
N ILE A 405 -26.06 4.94 43.70
CA ILE A 405 -24.64 5.31 43.52
C ILE A 405 -24.56 6.80 43.17
N ASP A 406 -23.74 7.58 43.89
CA ASP A 406 -23.53 9.02 43.66
C ASP A 406 -22.50 9.29 42.53
N GLY A 407 -22.90 10.12 41.55
CA GLY A 407 -22.12 10.61 40.40
C GLY A 407 -22.96 11.64 39.60
N PRO A 408 -22.38 12.51 38.74
CA PRO A 408 -22.96 13.82 38.38
C PRO A 408 -24.11 13.81 37.36
N ILE A 409 -24.88 12.72 37.26
CA ILE A 409 -26.15 12.69 36.52
C ILE A 409 -27.15 11.86 37.33
N SER A 410 -28.00 12.55 38.10
CA SER A 410 -29.14 11.93 38.77
C SER A 410 -30.29 11.77 37.76
N VAL A 411 -30.66 10.52 37.44
CA VAL A 411 -31.89 10.19 36.72
C VAL A 411 -32.84 9.55 37.75
N PRO A 412 -34.03 10.11 38.04
CA PRO A 412 -34.91 9.55 39.07
C PRO A 412 -35.63 8.28 38.57
N GLN A 413 -35.76 7.28 39.45
CA GLN A 413 -36.68 6.13 39.39
C GLN A 413 -36.41 5.03 38.33
N VAL A 414 -35.28 4.33 38.43
CA VAL A 414 -35.04 3.07 37.68
C VAL A 414 -34.69 1.95 38.66
N GLU A 415 -35.50 0.88 38.71
CA GLU A 415 -35.16 -0.37 39.40
C GLU A 415 -34.26 -1.23 38.51
N LEU A 416 -33.15 -1.72 39.08
CA LEU A 416 -32.05 -2.39 38.38
C LEU A 416 -32.04 -3.88 38.76
N HIS A 417 -32.08 -4.78 37.78
CA HIS A 417 -31.96 -6.22 37.99
C HIS A 417 -30.75 -6.77 37.23
N ALA A 418 -29.80 -7.41 37.93
CA ALA A 418 -28.60 -8.01 37.36
C ALA A 418 -28.72 -9.55 37.27
N LEU A 419 -28.25 -10.14 36.16
CA LEU A 419 -28.12 -11.59 35.98
C LEU A 419 -26.78 -11.88 35.29
N ASP A 420 -26.03 -12.88 35.77
CA ASP A 420 -24.69 -13.23 35.30
C ASP A 420 -24.71 -14.59 34.58
N LEU A 421 -24.25 -14.67 33.32
CA LEU A 421 -24.30 -15.88 32.48
C LEU A 421 -23.06 -16.01 31.54
N PRO A 422 -22.58 -17.24 31.22
CA PRO A 422 -21.36 -17.45 30.41
C PRO A 422 -21.63 -17.59 28.88
N GLY A 423 -20.67 -17.12 28.06
CA GLY A 423 -20.79 -16.69 26.63
C GLY A 423 -20.95 -17.73 25.48
N GLY A 424 -21.66 -17.34 24.39
CA GLY A 424 -21.77 -17.97 23.05
C GLY A 424 -22.88 -17.40 22.12
N GLY A 425 -22.65 -17.33 20.80
CA GLY A 425 -23.40 -16.54 19.79
C GLY A 425 -24.91 -16.76 19.53
N GLU A 426 -25.62 -17.58 20.30
CA GLU A 426 -27.09 -17.78 20.15
C GLU A 426 -27.95 -16.89 21.08
N PHE A 427 -27.32 -15.96 21.82
CA PHE A 427 -27.96 -15.12 22.85
C PHE A 427 -29.08 -14.18 22.42
N SER A 428 -29.06 -13.69 21.16
CA SER A 428 -30.02 -12.69 20.70
C SER A 428 -31.47 -13.18 20.78
N LYS A 429 -31.69 -14.48 20.58
CA LYS A 429 -33.04 -15.08 20.61
C LYS A 429 -33.54 -15.32 22.03
N VAL A 430 -32.64 -15.66 22.96
CA VAL A 430 -32.96 -15.87 24.38
C VAL A 430 -33.25 -14.54 25.09
N LEU A 431 -32.47 -13.50 24.81
CA LEU A 431 -32.66 -12.16 25.37
C LEU A 431 -33.98 -11.51 24.90
N LYS A 432 -34.35 -11.71 23.63
CA LYS A 432 -35.59 -11.17 23.06
C LYS A 432 -36.85 -11.80 23.66
N ARG A 433 -36.83 -13.11 23.93
CA ARG A 433 -37.94 -13.80 24.63
C ARG A 433 -38.05 -13.40 26.10
N ARG A 434 -36.93 -13.10 26.76
CA ARG A 434 -36.94 -12.64 28.16
C ARG A 434 -37.46 -11.21 28.30
N SER A 435 -37.17 -10.32 27.34
CA SER A 435 -37.74 -8.97 27.30
C SER A 435 -39.26 -8.98 27.07
N GLU A 436 -39.75 -9.91 26.24
CA GLU A 436 -41.19 -10.10 26.00
C GLU A 436 -41.91 -10.59 27.28
N PHE A 437 -41.31 -11.52 28.04
CA PHE A 437 -41.88 -12.01 29.31
C PHE A 437 -41.91 -10.96 30.43
N LEU A 438 -40.92 -10.06 30.49
CA LEU A 438 -40.90 -8.97 31.49
C LEU A 438 -41.89 -7.84 31.14
N ALA A 439 -42.15 -7.61 29.85
CA ALA A 439 -43.18 -6.67 29.41
C ALA A 439 -44.60 -7.12 29.82
N GLU A 440 -44.85 -8.42 29.91
CA GLU A 440 -46.15 -8.97 30.36
C GLU A 440 -46.39 -8.84 31.88
N GLN A 441 -45.35 -8.58 32.70
CA GLN A 441 -45.45 -8.50 34.17
C GLN A 441 -45.68 -7.08 34.72
N GLY A 442 -45.75 -6.05 33.87
CA GLY A 442 -46.40 -4.77 34.21
C GLY A 442 -45.64 -3.78 35.11
N SER A 443 -44.33 -3.56 34.93
CA SER A 443 -43.61 -2.43 35.54
C SER A 443 -43.14 -1.42 34.47
N PRO A 444 -43.82 -0.27 34.31
CA PRO A 444 -43.62 0.62 33.15
C PRO A 444 -42.29 1.40 33.12
N ASN A 445 -41.47 1.38 34.18
CA ASN A 445 -40.21 2.16 34.27
C ASN A 445 -38.95 1.33 34.60
N SER A 446 -38.93 0.03 34.28
CA SER A 446 -37.75 -0.81 34.52
C SER A 446 -36.78 -0.82 33.33
N VAL A 447 -35.47 -0.68 33.58
CA VAL A 447 -34.39 -0.87 32.59
C VAL A 447 -33.60 -2.09 33.00
N LEU A 448 -33.50 -3.08 32.11
CA LEU A 448 -32.77 -4.31 32.39
C LEU A 448 -31.31 -4.16 31.92
N LEU A 449 -30.38 -4.16 32.87
CA LEU A 449 -28.94 -4.20 32.62
C LEU A 449 -28.43 -5.62 32.83
N VAL A 450 -28.06 -6.29 31.75
CA VAL A 450 -27.48 -7.64 31.81
C VAL A 450 -25.96 -7.49 31.76
N LEU A 451 -25.31 -7.93 32.83
CA LEU A 451 -23.85 -8.01 32.93
C LEU A 451 -23.42 -9.41 32.47
N LEU A 452 -22.66 -9.48 31.38
CA LEU A 452 -22.05 -10.71 30.90
C LEU A 452 -20.54 -10.58 31.11
N GLY A 453 -20.06 -10.96 32.30
CA GLY A 453 -18.65 -10.75 32.67
C GLY A 453 -18.24 -9.27 32.63
N SER A 454 -17.25 -8.90 31.79
CA SER A 454 -16.73 -7.53 31.66
C SER A 454 -17.50 -6.64 30.67
N GLN A 455 -18.64 -7.09 30.15
CA GLN A 455 -19.48 -6.31 29.24
C GLN A 455 -20.83 -5.96 29.85
N VAL A 456 -21.27 -4.72 29.63
CA VAL A 456 -22.60 -4.22 30.02
C VAL A 456 -23.49 -4.15 28.78
N ALA A 457 -24.63 -4.86 28.80
CA ALA A 457 -25.68 -4.69 27.80
C ALA A 457 -26.93 -4.06 28.44
N CYS A 458 -27.38 -2.93 27.90
CA CYS A 458 -28.56 -2.19 28.39
C CYS A 458 -29.75 -2.44 27.45
N ILE A 459 -30.87 -2.91 27.98
CA ILE A 459 -32.15 -3.02 27.27
C ILE A 459 -33.16 -2.11 27.97
N ALA A 460 -33.53 -1.01 27.32
CA ALA A 460 -34.55 -0.08 27.81
C ALA A 460 -35.95 -0.50 27.32
N ASN A 461 -36.94 -0.34 28.19
CA ASN A 461 -38.35 -0.60 27.87
C ASN A 461 -38.89 0.48 26.91
N ALA A 462 -39.84 0.09 26.05
CA ALA A 462 -40.24 0.81 24.84
C ALA A 462 -40.98 2.15 25.06
N GLU A 463 -41.29 2.53 26.29
CA GLU A 463 -42.10 3.73 26.58
C GLU A 463 -41.30 4.94 27.12
N ALA A 464 -39.99 4.81 27.38
CA ALA A 464 -39.14 5.94 27.76
C ALA A 464 -38.57 6.66 26.52
N GLU A 465 -39.03 7.89 26.27
CA GLU A 465 -38.74 8.72 25.10
C GLU A 465 -37.31 9.35 25.09
N VAL A 466 -36.29 8.61 25.55
CA VAL A 466 -34.88 9.02 25.46
C VAL A 466 -34.11 7.96 24.68
N HIS A 467 -33.96 8.18 23.37
CA HIS A 467 -33.16 7.31 22.51
C HIS A 467 -31.67 7.38 22.91
N ALA A 468 -31.13 6.26 23.39
CA ALA A 468 -29.70 6.08 23.67
C ALA A 468 -28.79 6.50 22.48
N ASP A 469 -29.29 6.41 21.25
CA ASP A 469 -28.62 6.86 20.03
C ASP A 469 -28.32 8.37 20.00
N LYS A 470 -29.17 9.22 20.60
CA LYS A 470 -28.95 10.69 20.61
C LYS A 470 -27.79 11.09 21.53
N LEU A 471 -27.63 10.40 22.67
CA LEU A 471 -26.54 10.62 23.61
C LEU A 471 -25.20 10.14 23.04
N LEU A 472 -25.17 9.01 22.33
CA LEU A 472 -23.96 8.48 21.68
C LEU A 472 -23.51 9.30 20.47
N GLN A 473 -24.46 9.82 19.67
CA GLN A 473 -24.14 10.67 18.52
C GLN A 473 -23.51 12.02 18.91
N GLN A 474 -23.82 12.57 20.08
CA GLN A 474 -23.24 13.82 20.56
C GLN A 474 -21.76 13.69 20.95
N VAL A 475 -21.32 12.48 21.35
CA VAL A 475 -19.92 12.19 21.72
C VAL A 475 -19.06 11.90 20.48
N VAL A 476 -19.61 11.28 19.42
CA VAL A 476 -18.85 10.80 18.24
C VAL A 476 -18.80 11.81 17.07
N LYS A 477 -19.78 12.72 16.93
CA LYS A 477 -19.86 13.70 15.83
C LYS A 477 -18.61 14.57 15.61
N PRO A 478 -17.90 15.06 16.65
CA PRO A 478 -16.70 15.90 16.49
C PRO A 478 -15.49 15.17 15.88
N LEU A 479 -15.52 13.83 15.80
CA LEU A 479 -14.39 13.00 15.37
C LEU A 479 -14.51 12.48 13.93
N GLY A 480 -15.56 12.84 13.18
CA GLY A 480 -15.78 12.41 11.78
C GLY A 480 -16.26 10.95 11.61
N GLY A 481 -15.89 10.07 12.54
CA GLY A 481 -16.41 8.71 12.69
C GLY A 481 -16.34 7.85 11.42
N ARG A 482 -17.22 6.84 11.32
CA ARG A 482 -17.31 5.95 10.14
C ARG A 482 -17.76 6.68 8.86
N GLY A 483 -18.42 7.83 8.99
CA GLY A 483 -18.87 8.64 7.86
C GLY A 483 -17.69 9.20 7.07
N ALA A 484 -16.69 9.77 7.76
CA ALA A 484 -15.50 10.31 7.11
C ALA A 484 -14.69 9.22 6.36
N VAL A 485 -14.51 8.04 6.98
CA VAL A 485 -13.86 6.89 6.34
C VAL A 485 -14.62 6.46 5.08
N ARG A 486 -15.96 6.44 5.11
CA ARG A 486 -16.80 6.12 3.95
C ARG A 486 -16.60 7.14 2.83
N ASP A 487 -16.68 8.43 3.13
CA ASP A 487 -16.60 9.50 2.13
C ASP A 487 -15.24 9.54 1.41
N LEU A 488 -14.15 9.36 2.16
CA LEU A 488 -12.79 9.27 1.64
C LEU A 488 -12.63 8.03 0.74
N ARG A 489 -13.16 6.88 1.18
CA ARG A 489 -13.10 5.61 0.43
C ARG A 489 -13.88 5.68 -0.88
N VAL A 490 -15.09 6.22 -0.85
CA VAL A 490 -15.95 6.38 -2.03
C VAL A 490 -15.26 7.24 -3.10
N ARG A 491 -14.49 8.24 -2.67
CA ARG A 491 -13.72 9.14 -3.55
C ARG A 491 -12.38 8.56 -4.00
N GLY A 492 -11.98 7.39 -3.51
CA GLY A 492 -10.75 6.71 -3.94
C GLY A 492 -9.46 7.23 -3.29
N LEU A 493 -9.55 8.07 -2.25
CA LEU A 493 -8.39 8.61 -1.53
C LEU A 493 -7.85 7.57 -0.52
N LYS A 494 -7.01 6.64 -0.99
CA LYS A 494 -6.56 5.46 -0.22
C LYS A 494 -5.79 5.82 1.06
N GLN A 495 -4.79 6.70 0.98
CA GLN A 495 -3.94 7.05 2.14
C GLN A 495 -4.73 7.81 3.21
N ALA A 496 -5.55 8.78 2.81
CA ALA A 496 -6.41 9.50 3.75
C ALA A 496 -7.44 8.57 4.41
N THR A 497 -7.97 7.59 3.65
CA THR A 497 -8.87 6.55 4.19
C THR A 497 -8.17 5.67 5.21
N GLN A 498 -6.96 5.21 4.91
CA GLN A 498 -6.14 4.40 5.82
C GLN A 498 -5.87 5.16 7.12
N PHE A 499 -5.38 6.40 7.01
CA PHE A 499 -5.10 7.25 8.16
C PHE A 499 -6.35 7.48 9.04
N ALA A 500 -7.48 7.84 8.43
CA ALA A 500 -8.73 8.06 9.16
C ALA A 500 -9.23 6.77 9.84
N ALA A 501 -9.05 5.61 9.20
CA ALA A 501 -9.39 4.32 9.77
C ALA A 501 -8.45 3.92 10.93
N GLU A 502 -7.14 4.15 10.80
CA GLU A 502 -6.15 3.90 11.86
C GLU A 502 -6.44 4.72 13.11
N LEU A 503 -6.74 6.03 12.96
CA LEU A 503 -7.12 6.86 14.10
C LEU A 503 -8.44 6.43 14.74
N LEU A 504 -9.44 6.04 13.93
CA LEU A 504 -10.71 5.54 14.44
C LEU A 504 -10.54 4.24 15.23
N LEU A 505 -9.65 3.35 14.79
CA LEU A 505 -9.28 2.14 15.54
C LEU A 505 -8.50 2.47 16.82
N GLY A 506 -7.66 3.52 16.78
CA GLY A 506 -6.88 4.00 17.92
C GLY A 506 -7.69 4.51 19.11
N MET A 507 -9.00 4.71 18.95
CA MET A 507 -9.94 5.05 20.04
C MET A 507 -10.26 3.85 20.98
N GLY A 508 -9.91 2.62 20.60
CA GLY A 508 -10.12 1.43 21.44
C GLY A 508 -11.60 1.07 21.68
N GLU A 509 -11.91 0.49 22.86
CA GLU A 509 -13.26 0.01 23.23
C GLU A 509 -14.35 1.09 23.27
N ILE A 510 -13.97 2.37 23.29
CA ILE A 510 -14.88 3.52 23.19
C ILE A 510 -15.62 3.50 21.83
N ALA A 511 -15.02 2.93 20.78
CA ALA A 511 -15.63 2.73 19.47
C ALA A 511 -16.63 1.53 19.41
N HIS A 512 -16.60 0.65 20.42
CA HIS A 512 -17.41 -0.58 20.49
C HIS A 512 -18.71 -0.45 21.27
N VAL A 513 -19.02 0.72 21.83
CA VAL A 513 -20.38 1.09 22.24
C VAL A 513 -21.23 1.21 20.97
N ARG A 514 -21.61 0.05 20.43
CA ARG A 514 -22.34 -0.05 19.16
C ARG A 514 -23.73 0.54 19.34
N SER A 515 -23.99 1.61 18.59
CA SER A 515 -25.30 1.86 18.01
C SER A 515 -25.82 0.53 17.43
N PRO A 516 -26.93 -0.01 17.93
CA PRO A 516 -27.53 -1.21 17.38
C PRO A 516 -27.94 -0.88 15.96
N TYR A 517 -27.30 -1.51 14.98
CA TYR A 517 -27.73 -1.59 13.58
C TYR A 517 -28.56 -0.37 13.17
N THR A 518 -27.91 0.79 12.96
CA THR A 518 -28.60 1.82 12.19
C THR A 518 -29.01 1.15 10.88
N PRO A 519 -30.31 1.11 10.54
CA PRO A 519 -30.70 0.81 9.18
C PRO A 519 -29.85 1.71 8.29
N ARG A 520 -29.56 1.27 7.04
CA ARG A 520 -29.16 2.21 5.98
C ARG A 520 -29.98 3.47 6.23
N ARG A 521 -29.29 4.57 6.58
CA ARG A 521 -29.91 5.87 6.86
C ARG A 521 -31.04 5.99 5.85
N ASN A 522 -32.29 6.00 6.31
CA ASN A 522 -33.42 6.12 5.40
C ASN A 522 -33.09 7.30 4.50
N GLU A 523 -32.80 6.99 3.24
CA GLU A 523 -32.73 7.91 2.13
C GLU A 523 -34.16 8.43 1.95
N GLU A 524 -34.66 9.18 2.92
CA GLU A 524 -35.98 9.82 2.84
C GLU A 524 -35.87 11.31 3.16
N GLU A 525 -34.80 11.79 3.81
CA GLU A 525 -34.63 13.22 4.11
C GLU A 525 -33.58 13.95 3.28
N ASP A 526 -32.74 13.24 2.50
CA ASP A 526 -31.84 13.83 1.48
C ASP A 526 -31.96 13.08 0.13
N VAL A 527 -33.15 12.58 -0.23
CA VAL A 527 -33.45 12.19 -1.62
C VAL A 527 -33.77 13.44 -2.41
N ASP A 528 -32.74 14.25 -2.64
CA ASP A 528 -32.66 14.92 -3.92
C ASP A 528 -32.42 13.83 -4.97
N THR A 529 -33.51 13.18 -5.39
CA THR A 529 -33.66 12.42 -6.65
C THR A 529 -32.32 11.86 -7.19
N GLU A 530 -31.73 10.85 -6.53
CA GLU A 530 -30.57 10.15 -7.10
C GLU A 530 -31.04 9.49 -8.39
N ASP A 531 -30.51 9.98 -9.50
CA ASP A 531 -30.71 9.39 -10.81
C ASP A 531 -30.03 8.01 -10.77
N TRP A 532 -30.82 6.95 -10.74
CA TRP A 532 -30.33 5.57 -10.71
C TRP A 532 -29.31 5.31 -11.83
N THR A 533 -29.42 6.04 -12.95
CA THR A 533 -28.47 5.95 -14.06
C THR A 533 -27.09 6.52 -13.72
N GLU A 534 -27.00 7.59 -12.91
CA GLU A 534 -25.72 8.13 -12.42
C GLU A 534 -25.12 7.20 -11.37
N ALA A 535 -25.93 6.64 -10.47
CA ALA A 535 -25.49 5.72 -9.43
C ALA A 535 -24.86 4.44 -10.03
N ASP A 536 -25.50 3.84 -11.03
CA ASP A 536 -24.99 2.66 -11.73
C ASP A 536 -23.67 2.95 -12.47
N ARG A 537 -23.58 4.12 -13.14
CA ARG A 537 -22.34 4.57 -13.79
C ARG A 537 -21.23 4.79 -12.77
N PHE A 538 -21.53 5.41 -11.64
CA PHE A 538 -20.57 5.67 -10.57
C PHE A 538 -20.01 4.36 -9.99
N GLU A 539 -20.86 3.39 -9.67
CA GLU A 539 -20.41 2.10 -9.12
C GLU A 539 -19.57 1.31 -10.13
N ALA A 540 -19.98 1.29 -11.40
CA ALA A 540 -19.21 0.64 -12.46
C ALA A 540 -17.85 1.34 -12.68
N ALA A 541 -17.82 2.67 -12.67
CA ALA A 541 -16.60 3.45 -12.77
C ALA A 541 -15.71 3.26 -11.52
N LYS A 542 -16.29 3.17 -10.32
CA LYS A 542 -15.55 2.92 -9.08
C LYS A 542 -14.89 1.54 -9.08
N ALA A 543 -15.57 0.53 -9.61
CA ALA A 543 -14.98 -0.80 -9.80
C ALA A 543 -13.78 -0.75 -10.76
N CYS A 544 -13.89 -0.03 -11.88
CA CYS A 544 -12.75 0.17 -12.80
C CYS A 544 -11.61 0.96 -12.15
N PHE A 545 -11.93 1.95 -11.30
CA PHE A 545 -10.95 2.73 -10.54
C PHE A 545 -10.13 1.85 -9.59
N ASP A 546 -10.78 0.90 -8.91
CA ASP A 546 -10.11 0.02 -7.96
C ASP A 546 -9.15 -0.97 -8.63
N VAL A 547 -9.39 -1.32 -9.90
CA VAL A 547 -8.51 -2.15 -10.73
C VAL A 547 -7.36 -1.33 -11.36
N GLY A 548 -7.42 0.00 -11.30
CA GLY A 548 -6.38 0.89 -11.83
C GLY A 548 -6.56 1.26 -13.32
N GLU A 549 -7.76 1.09 -13.87
CA GLU A 549 -8.11 1.48 -15.25
C GLU A 549 -8.60 2.94 -15.31
N TYR A 550 -7.75 3.88 -14.90
CA TYR A 550 -8.18 5.26 -14.63
C TYR A 550 -8.74 6.03 -15.84
N LEU A 551 -8.22 5.82 -17.05
CA LEU A 551 -8.75 6.46 -18.27
C LEU A 551 -10.18 6.02 -18.58
N ARG A 552 -10.50 4.73 -18.34
CA ARG A 552 -11.84 4.18 -18.53
C ARG A 552 -12.83 4.80 -17.55
N VAL A 553 -12.42 4.98 -16.29
CA VAL A 553 -13.20 5.70 -15.28
C VAL A 553 -13.52 7.11 -15.75
N HIS A 554 -12.50 7.85 -16.21
CA HIS A 554 -12.70 9.20 -16.73
C HIS A 554 -13.69 9.20 -17.89
N HIS A 555 -13.50 8.33 -18.90
CA HIS A 555 -14.40 8.21 -20.05
C HIS A 555 -15.85 7.90 -19.66
N MET A 556 -16.06 6.94 -18.75
CA MET A 556 -17.40 6.55 -18.26
C MET A 556 -18.12 7.68 -17.54
N LEU A 557 -17.38 8.57 -16.89
CA LEU A 557 -17.93 9.67 -16.08
C LEU A 557 -17.92 11.03 -16.82
N SER A 558 -17.19 11.17 -17.92
CA SER A 558 -17.07 12.43 -18.69
C SER A 558 -18.04 12.54 -19.86
N HIS A 559 -18.49 11.42 -20.45
CA HIS A 559 -19.37 11.45 -21.62
C HIS A 559 -20.84 11.60 -21.21
N SER A 560 -21.31 12.85 -21.19
CA SER A 560 -22.74 13.19 -21.18
C SER A 560 -23.41 13.10 -22.55
N ASP A 561 -22.67 12.84 -23.64
CA ASP A 561 -23.17 13.09 -25.01
C ASP A 561 -23.92 11.93 -25.67
N SER A 562 -24.37 10.92 -24.91
CA SER A 562 -25.18 9.79 -25.42
C SER A 562 -26.61 9.77 -24.88
N TRP A 563 -27.22 10.95 -24.71
CA TRP A 563 -28.67 11.05 -24.58
C TRP A 563 -29.29 11.12 -25.97
N PRO A 564 -30.32 10.33 -26.29
CA PRO A 564 -31.05 10.52 -27.55
C PRO A 564 -31.61 11.94 -27.58
N GLU A 565 -31.29 12.69 -28.62
CA GLU A 565 -31.96 13.96 -28.98
C GLU A 565 -33.41 13.68 -29.41
N ASN A 566 -34.25 13.17 -28.50
CA ASN A 566 -35.69 13.21 -28.68
C ASN A 566 -36.23 14.16 -27.63
N GLY A 567 -36.56 15.36 -28.10
CA GLY A 567 -37.02 16.47 -27.30
C GLY A 567 -38.24 16.09 -26.47
N ASP A 568 -38.03 15.91 -25.18
CA ASP A 568 -39.02 16.14 -24.14
C ASP A 568 -38.27 16.56 -22.85
N GLY A 569 -38.09 17.88 -22.70
CA GLY A 569 -38.33 18.61 -21.45
C GLY A 569 -37.59 18.30 -20.14
N ASP A 570 -36.71 17.30 -20.02
CA ASP A 570 -35.92 17.10 -18.80
C ASP A 570 -34.56 17.79 -18.88
N ALA A 571 -34.40 18.82 -18.05
CA ALA A 571 -33.20 19.64 -17.98
C ALA A 571 -31.94 18.79 -17.70
N LEU A 572 -30.90 19.02 -18.50
CA LEU A 572 -29.53 18.53 -18.31
C LEU A 572 -29.09 18.68 -16.84
N ARG A 573 -29.19 17.63 -16.03
CA ARG A 573 -28.81 17.69 -14.61
C ARG A 573 -27.30 17.54 -14.46
N CYS A 574 -26.70 18.46 -13.71
CA CYS A 574 -25.27 18.48 -13.45
C CYS A 574 -24.85 17.22 -12.66
N PRO A 575 -23.76 16.53 -13.04
CA PRO A 575 -23.26 15.36 -12.33
C PRO A 575 -22.94 15.69 -10.87
N THR A 576 -23.19 14.75 -9.96
CA THR A 576 -22.95 14.89 -8.52
C THR A 576 -21.47 15.18 -8.23
N GLN A 577 -21.21 15.83 -7.10
CA GLN A 577 -19.84 16.20 -6.69
C GLN A 577 -18.93 14.97 -6.53
N LYS A 578 -19.47 13.84 -6.05
CA LYS A 578 -18.74 12.56 -5.92
C LYS A 578 -18.28 12.04 -7.29
N THR A 579 -19.16 12.05 -8.29
CA THR A 579 -18.88 11.59 -9.65
C THR A 579 -17.87 12.49 -10.34
N ARG A 580 -18.07 13.81 -10.24
CA ARG A 580 -17.17 14.81 -10.82
C ARG A 580 -15.76 14.73 -10.25
N PHE A 581 -15.65 14.60 -8.92
CA PHE A 581 -14.35 14.41 -8.27
C PHE A 581 -13.65 13.14 -8.76
N LEU A 582 -14.35 12.01 -8.79
CA LEU A 582 -13.78 10.73 -9.21
C LEU A 582 -13.31 10.77 -10.67
N ALA A 583 -14.05 11.46 -11.56
CA ALA A 583 -13.67 11.63 -12.96
C ALA A 583 -12.37 12.42 -13.14
N TYR A 584 -12.22 13.55 -12.41
CA TYR A 584 -11.00 14.36 -12.46
C TYR A 584 -9.83 13.67 -11.75
N TYR A 585 -10.09 13.01 -10.62
CA TYR A 585 -9.04 12.31 -9.88
C TYR A 585 -8.53 11.09 -10.66
N ALA A 586 -9.39 10.36 -11.36
CA ALA A 586 -8.98 9.29 -12.25
C ALA A 586 -8.12 9.82 -13.41
N LEU A 587 -8.50 10.93 -14.05
CA LEU A 587 -7.68 11.53 -15.10
C LEU A 587 -6.30 11.98 -14.57
N TYR A 588 -6.25 12.51 -13.36
CA TYR A 588 -4.98 12.85 -12.69
C TYR A 588 -4.10 11.61 -12.50
N LEU A 589 -4.65 10.52 -11.92
CA LEU A 589 -3.91 9.28 -11.69
C LEU A 589 -3.52 8.56 -12.98
N ALA A 590 -4.34 8.62 -14.02
CA ALA A 590 -3.98 8.12 -15.35
C ALA A 590 -2.70 8.78 -15.87
N GLY A 591 -2.61 10.11 -15.71
CA GLY A 591 -1.44 10.86 -16.14
C GLY A 591 -0.21 10.67 -15.24
N GLU A 592 -0.37 10.46 -13.93
CA GLU A 592 0.76 10.08 -13.06
C GLU A 592 1.26 8.67 -13.41
N LYS A 593 0.37 7.71 -13.67
CA LYS A 593 0.72 6.36 -14.12
C LYS A 593 1.48 6.39 -15.45
N ALA A 594 1.00 7.17 -16.43
CA ALA A 594 1.68 7.33 -17.72
C ALA A 594 3.06 7.99 -17.55
N LYS A 595 3.19 8.97 -16.63
CA LYS A 595 4.49 9.54 -16.27
C LYS A 595 5.44 8.47 -15.74
N GLU A 596 4.99 7.65 -14.78
CA GLU A 596 5.81 6.59 -14.19
C GLU A 596 6.24 5.54 -15.23
N GLU A 597 5.35 5.16 -16.14
CA GLU A 597 5.65 4.25 -17.25
C GLU A 597 6.71 4.85 -18.20
N MET A 598 6.57 6.13 -18.57
CA MET A 598 7.58 6.83 -19.37
C MET A 598 8.94 6.89 -18.64
N ASP A 599 8.93 7.20 -17.34
CA ASP A 599 10.13 7.24 -16.51
C ASP A 599 10.81 5.86 -16.45
N LEU A 600 10.04 4.77 -16.37
CA LEU A 600 10.55 3.39 -16.43
C LEU A 600 11.16 3.06 -17.80
N GLU A 601 10.49 3.38 -18.91
CA GLU A 601 10.98 3.13 -20.27
C GLU A 601 12.27 3.89 -20.59
N MET A 602 12.37 5.16 -20.17
CA MET A 602 13.56 5.99 -20.32
C MET A 602 14.77 5.45 -19.53
N ASN A 603 14.52 4.68 -18.47
CA ASN A 603 15.53 4.06 -17.61
C ASN A 603 15.98 2.66 -18.09
N VAL A 604 15.22 1.99 -18.96
CA VAL A 604 15.54 0.64 -19.48
C VAL A 604 16.29 0.68 -20.81
N THR A 605 16.10 1.73 -21.61
CA THR A 605 16.59 1.81 -23.01
C THR A 605 17.94 2.51 -23.19
N GLY A 606 18.52 3.09 -22.14
CA GLY A 606 19.78 3.82 -22.22
C GLY A 606 21.04 3.02 -21.85
N SER A 607 22.19 3.40 -22.39
CA SER A 607 23.52 3.03 -21.87
C SER A 607 23.64 3.35 -20.36
N SER A 608 24.52 2.69 -19.60
CA SER A 608 24.71 2.98 -18.15
C SER A 608 25.03 4.47 -17.86
N LYS A 609 25.55 5.22 -18.83
CA LYS A 609 25.74 6.68 -18.75
C LYS A 609 24.49 7.49 -19.13
N GLU A 610 23.60 6.93 -19.93
CA GLU A 610 22.30 7.52 -20.28
C GLU A 610 21.26 7.25 -19.20
N VAL A 611 21.23 6.08 -18.57
CA VAL A 611 20.38 5.81 -17.38
C VAL A 611 20.70 6.78 -16.25
N ALA A 612 21.99 7.04 -16.00
CA ALA A 612 22.44 8.05 -15.04
C ALA A 612 22.19 9.50 -15.47
N ARG A 613 21.86 9.77 -16.75
CA ARG A 613 21.38 11.10 -17.22
C ARG A 613 19.85 11.18 -17.31
N ASN A 614 19.18 10.05 -17.46
CA ASN A 614 17.74 9.90 -17.65
C ASN A 614 17.00 9.79 -16.32
N LEU A 615 17.68 9.38 -15.23
CA LEU A 615 17.16 9.53 -13.86
C LEU A 615 16.71 10.98 -13.56
N HIS A 616 17.25 11.96 -14.30
CA HIS A 616 17.05 13.39 -14.12
C HIS A 616 15.95 13.99 -15.01
N ARG A 617 15.44 13.25 -15.99
CA ARG A 617 14.31 13.69 -16.83
C ARG A 617 13.04 13.05 -16.30
N GLN A 618 12.36 13.77 -15.41
CA GLN A 618 11.02 13.37 -15.01
C GLN A 618 10.04 13.66 -16.15
N GLY A 619 9.26 12.67 -16.55
CA GLY A 619 8.08 12.88 -17.36
C GLY A 619 7.14 13.88 -16.68
N THR A 620 6.42 14.66 -17.48
CA THR A 620 5.33 15.50 -16.98
C THR A 620 4.02 14.79 -17.20
N ASN A 621 3.13 14.80 -16.22
CA ASN A 621 1.79 14.25 -16.38
C ASN A 621 1.07 14.99 -17.55
N PRO A 622 0.65 14.27 -18.61
CA PRO A 622 0.16 14.87 -19.85
C PRO A 622 -1.19 15.59 -19.68
N HIS A 623 -1.98 15.18 -18.68
CA HIS A 623 -3.33 15.70 -18.45
C HIS A 623 -3.40 16.88 -17.46
N LEU A 624 -2.27 17.31 -16.88
CA LEU A 624 -2.26 18.40 -15.89
C LEU A 624 -2.86 19.72 -16.40
N LYS A 625 -2.59 20.08 -17.66
CA LYS A 625 -3.10 21.33 -18.24
C LYS A 625 -4.61 21.29 -18.45
N GLU A 626 -5.12 20.17 -18.93
CA GLU A 626 -6.55 19.92 -19.11
C GLU A 626 -7.29 19.98 -17.77
N LEU A 627 -6.76 19.29 -16.75
CA LEU A 627 -7.28 19.32 -15.39
C LEU A 627 -7.28 20.72 -14.79
N TYR A 628 -6.21 21.48 -14.99
CA TYR A 628 -6.13 22.86 -14.52
C TYR A 628 -7.23 23.74 -15.13
N LEU A 629 -7.46 23.64 -16.43
CA LEU A 629 -8.51 24.42 -17.11
C LEU A 629 -9.91 24.03 -16.58
N ALA A 630 -10.19 22.74 -16.43
CA ALA A 630 -11.47 22.26 -15.93
C ALA A 630 -11.72 22.67 -14.46
N LEU A 631 -10.73 22.47 -13.58
CA LEU A 631 -10.84 22.78 -12.15
C LEU A 631 -10.85 24.29 -11.89
N SER A 632 -10.09 25.08 -12.65
CA SER A 632 -10.11 26.56 -12.51
C SER A 632 -11.46 27.15 -12.94
N ALA A 633 -12.08 26.65 -14.01
CA ALA A 633 -13.43 27.05 -14.41
C ALA A 633 -14.47 26.69 -13.34
N ALA A 634 -14.40 25.46 -12.79
CA ALA A 634 -15.28 25.03 -11.71
C ALA A 634 -15.09 25.84 -10.42
N TYR A 635 -13.85 26.23 -10.10
CA TYR A 635 -13.52 27.09 -8.97
C TYR A 635 -14.11 28.49 -9.11
N GLN A 636 -14.01 29.11 -10.30
CA GLN A 636 -14.61 30.42 -10.57
C GLN A 636 -16.13 30.41 -10.44
N GLN A 637 -16.77 29.28 -10.72
CA GLN A 637 -18.20 29.07 -10.54
C GLN A 637 -18.58 28.69 -9.10
N ASN A 638 -17.61 28.64 -8.17
CA ASN A 638 -17.76 28.14 -6.79
C ASN A 638 -18.47 26.78 -6.70
N SER A 639 -18.23 25.91 -7.70
CA SER A 639 -18.95 24.64 -7.85
C SER A 639 -18.17 23.42 -7.32
N LEU A 640 -17.00 23.62 -6.72
CA LEU A 640 -16.15 22.56 -6.17
C LEU A 640 -16.46 22.28 -4.69
N ASP A 641 -16.55 21.00 -4.32
CA ASP A 641 -16.58 20.56 -2.93
C ASP A 641 -15.17 20.57 -2.30
N GLY A 642 -15.07 20.27 -1.00
CA GLY A 642 -13.78 20.26 -0.29
C GLY A 642 -12.73 19.36 -0.95
N PHE A 643 -13.15 18.26 -1.57
CA PHE A 643 -12.27 17.35 -2.30
C PHE A 643 -11.83 17.91 -3.65
N GLY A 644 -12.73 18.54 -4.40
CA GLY A 644 -12.41 19.24 -5.63
C GLY A 644 -11.40 20.37 -5.42
N LEU A 645 -11.52 21.12 -4.33
CA LEU A 645 -10.53 22.14 -3.93
C LEU A 645 -9.16 21.54 -3.60
N TYR A 646 -9.13 20.41 -2.90
CA TYR A 646 -7.90 19.67 -2.62
C TYR A 646 -7.21 19.23 -3.92
N LEU A 647 -7.94 18.59 -4.85
CA LEU A 647 -7.38 18.17 -6.13
C LEU A 647 -6.87 19.36 -6.96
N TYR A 648 -7.60 20.48 -6.95
CA TYR A 648 -7.16 21.70 -7.62
C TYR A 648 -5.84 22.23 -7.07
N ALA A 649 -5.67 22.26 -5.75
CA ALA A 649 -4.41 22.64 -5.13
C ALA A 649 -3.24 21.69 -5.50
N VAL A 650 -3.49 20.38 -5.55
CA VAL A 650 -2.48 19.38 -5.97
C VAL A 650 -2.05 19.63 -7.42
N VAL A 651 -3.00 19.89 -8.33
CA VAL A 651 -2.69 20.19 -9.74
C VAL A 651 -1.87 21.48 -9.88
N LEU A 652 -2.21 22.53 -9.12
CA LEU A 652 -1.44 23.78 -9.09
C LEU A 652 0.01 23.56 -8.66
N LYS A 653 0.23 22.77 -7.61
CA LYS A 653 1.56 22.39 -7.12
C LYS A 653 2.37 21.66 -8.18
N ARG A 654 1.77 20.65 -8.83
CA ARG A 654 2.45 19.82 -9.84
C ARG A 654 2.79 20.57 -11.14
N LEU A 655 2.07 21.64 -11.47
CA LEU A 655 2.40 22.52 -12.59
C LEU A 655 3.56 23.49 -12.30
N GLY A 656 4.16 23.44 -11.10
CA GLY A 656 5.29 24.30 -10.73
C GLY A 656 4.89 25.71 -10.28
N TYR A 657 3.62 25.92 -9.94
CA TYR A 657 3.13 27.20 -9.44
C TYR A 657 3.36 27.41 -7.92
N SER A 658 4.09 26.50 -7.27
CA SER A 658 4.55 26.65 -5.89
C SER A 658 5.99 26.15 -5.71
N THR A 659 6.73 26.85 -4.82
CA THR A 659 8.11 26.58 -4.35
C THR A 659 9.29 27.13 -5.19
N SER A 660 9.63 28.40 -4.95
CA SER A 660 11.01 28.90 -5.06
C SER A 660 11.47 29.47 -3.70
N THR A 661 11.63 28.58 -2.72
CA THR A 661 12.25 28.94 -1.43
C THR A 661 13.77 28.77 -1.49
N GLY A 662 14.44 29.79 -2.04
CA GLY A 662 15.78 30.21 -1.63
C GLY A 662 17.01 29.52 -2.22
N SER A 663 17.52 30.02 -3.36
CA SER A 663 18.90 30.54 -3.44
C SER A 663 19.13 31.29 -4.76
N THR A 664 19.93 32.35 -4.66
CA THR A 664 20.34 33.24 -5.73
C THR A 664 21.29 32.52 -6.70
N GLN A 665 21.13 32.79 -8.00
CA GLN A 665 21.92 32.32 -9.16
C GLN A 665 21.56 30.95 -9.75
N ALA A 666 20.67 30.97 -10.75
CA ALA A 666 20.77 30.10 -11.91
C ALA A 666 20.63 30.94 -13.17
N GLN A 667 21.74 31.07 -13.91
CA GLN A 667 21.77 31.60 -15.26
C GLN A 667 21.03 30.63 -16.20
N SER A 668 20.25 31.23 -17.11
CA SER A 668 19.88 30.71 -18.43
C SER A 668 19.26 29.31 -18.52
N SER A 669 17.93 29.25 -18.43
CA SER A 669 17.14 28.74 -19.56
C SER A 669 15.80 29.48 -19.60
N THR A 670 15.52 30.09 -20.73
CA THR A 670 14.36 30.94 -21.00
C THR A 670 13.04 30.19 -20.76
N PRO A 671 12.07 30.74 -20.02
CA PRO A 671 10.70 30.27 -20.10
C PRO A 671 10.15 30.65 -21.48
N ILE A 672 9.64 29.66 -22.20
CA ILE A 672 8.97 29.82 -23.49
C ILE A 672 7.74 30.72 -23.28
N SER A 673 7.88 31.97 -23.70
CA SER A 673 6.82 32.95 -23.81
C SER A 673 5.83 32.51 -24.90
N MET A 674 4.72 31.87 -24.53
CA MET A 674 3.53 31.82 -25.39
C MET A 674 2.74 33.13 -25.26
N LYS A 675 3.22 34.16 -25.96
CA LYS A 675 2.37 35.21 -26.52
C LYS A 675 2.43 35.08 -28.04
N THR A 676 1.27 35.26 -28.68
CA THR A 676 1.04 35.38 -30.14
C THR A 676 1.15 34.13 -31.01
N ARG A 677 0.02 33.44 -31.21
CA ARG A 677 -0.56 33.14 -32.55
C ARG A 677 -1.91 32.43 -32.38
N HIS A 678 -2.99 33.20 -32.50
CA HIS A 678 -4.36 32.86 -32.93
C HIS A 678 -5.35 33.85 -32.32
N HIS A 679 -5.29 35.09 -32.80
CA HIS A 679 -6.39 36.05 -32.83
C HIS A 679 -5.97 37.19 -33.78
N VAL A 680 -5.71 36.82 -35.02
CA VAL A 680 -5.76 37.69 -36.20
C VAL A 680 -6.57 36.85 -37.20
N ASP A 681 -7.51 37.47 -37.91
CA ASP A 681 -8.51 36.87 -38.81
C ASP A 681 -9.91 36.60 -38.23
N PHE A 682 -10.46 37.52 -37.42
CA PHE A 682 -11.94 37.68 -37.36
C PHE A 682 -12.45 39.05 -36.87
N ALA A 683 -11.57 39.99 -36.48
CA ALA A 683 -11.97 41.32 -35.98
C ALA A 683 -11.60 42.49 -36.91
N GLU A 684 -10.93 42.23 -38.04
CA GLU A 684 -10.59 43.25 -39.05
C GLU A 684 -11.57 43.32 -40.24
N GLU A 685 -12.55 42.41 -40.33
CA GLU A 685 -13.57 42.42 -41.39
C GLU A 685 -14.82 43.26 -41.04
N GLN A 686 -15.09 43.52 -39.75
CA GLN A 686 -16.26 44.32 -39.32
C GLN A 686 -15.99 45.81 -39.12
N LYS A 687 -14.74 46.26 -39.22
CA LYS A 687 -14.38 47.69 -39.10
C LYS A 687 -14.15 48.40 -40.44
N ARG A 688 -14.53 47.76 -41.55
CA ARG A 688 -14.57 48.35 -42.90
C ARG A 688 -15.95 48.84 -43.34
N GLN A 689 -16.93 48.87 -42.44
CA GLN A 689 -18.22 49.49 -42.69
C GLN A 689 -18.59 50.44 -41.55
N GLN A 690 -18.80 51.71 -41.92
CA GLN A 690 -19.38 52.82 -41.14
C GLN A 690 -18.39 53.55 -40.21
N LEU A 691 -17.69 54.60 -40.67
CA LEU A 691 -18.10 56.02 -40.85
C LEU A 691 -18.60 56.74 -39.57
N HIS A 692 -17.95 57.89 -39.36
CA HIS A 692 -18.38 59.13 -38.70
C HIS A 692 -17.93 59.46 -37.24
N ASP A 693 -17.15 60.55 -37.21
CA ASP A 693 -17.26 61.72 -36.32
C ASP A 693 -16.42 61.85 -35.03
N SER A 694 -15.24 62.46 -35.23
CA SER A 694 -14.80 63.79 -34.74
C SER A 694 -14.68 64.11 -33.24
N ASN A 695 -13.46 64.58 -32.90
CA ASN A 695 -13.07 65.75 -32.09
C ASN A 695 -13.61 65.91 -30.64
N ALA A 696 -12.69 66.01 -29.67
CA ALA A 696 -12.32 67.30 -29.04
C ALA A 696 -11.25 67.14 -27.95
N SER A 697 -10.29 68.06 -27.98
CA SER A 697 -9.33 68.43 -26.94
C SER A 697 -9.98 69.17 -25.76
N ASN A 698 -9.50 69.01 -24.52
CA ASN A 698 -8.63 69.97 -23.80
C ASN A 698 -8.70 69.83 -22.26
N SER A 699 -7.54 70.01 -21.62
CA SER A 699 -7.25 70.56 -20.26
C SER A 699 -8.20 70.30 -19.08
N ASP A 700 -7.70 69.72 -17.97
CA ASP A 700 -7.21 70.53 -16.83
C ASP A 700 -6.58 69.68 -15.71
N ARG A 701 -5.56 70.25 -15.07
CA ARG A 701 -4.86 69.71 -13.90
C ARG A 701 -5.67 69.97 -12.63
N THR A 702 -5.98 68.93 -11.84
CA THR A 702 -5.99 69.02 -10.36
C THR A 702 -5.88 67.64 -9.71
N ASN A 703 -5.13 67.61 -8.60
CA ASN A 703 -4.82 66.47 -7.71
C ASN A 703 -5.95 65.45 -7.50
N LYS A 704 -5.70 64.18 -7.83
CA LYS A 704 -6.33 63.02 -7.19
C LYS A 704 -5.32 61.87 -7.05
N SER A 705 -5.19 61.42 -5.80
CA SER A 705 -4.69 60.13 -5.30
C SER A 705 -4.37 59.07 -6.36
N GLU A 706 -3.15 58.55 -6.30
CA GLU A 706 -2.77 57.27 -6.92
C GLU A 706 -3.81 56.19 -6.54
N PRO A 707 -4.43 55.48 -7.51
CA PRO A 707 -5.12 54.25 -7.22
C PRO A 707 -4.05 53.19 -6.92
N GLY A 708 -4.17 52.61 -5.73
CA GLY A 708 -3.23 51.64 -5.16
C GLY A 708 -2.82 50.55 -6.14
N GLY A 709 -1.53 50.22 -6.10
CA GLY A 709 -0.95 49.11 -6.85
C GLY A 709 -1.76 47.84 -6.62
N ALA A 710 -2.31 47.29 -7.71
CA ALA A 710 -2.82 45.94 -7.73
C ALA A 710 -1.66 45.02 -7.37
N THR A 711 -1.65 44.56 -6.12
CA THR A 711 -0.64 43.68 -5.56
C THR A 711 -0.65 42.40 -6.36
N THR A 712 0.46 42.08 -7.02
CA THR A 712 0.63 40.80 -7.71
C THR A 712 0.72 39.72 -6.63
N LEU A 713 -0.43 39.16 -6.25
CA LEU A 713 -0.52 37.99 -5.37
C LEU A 713 0.25 36.85 -6.04
N THR A 714 1.37 36.46 -5.43
CA THR A 714 2.17 35.31 -5.85
C THR A 714 1.32 34.03 -5.74
N PHE A 715 1.27 33.21 -6.79
CA PHE A 715 0.43 32.00 -6.92
C PHE A 715 0.56 30.97 -5.75
N ASP A 716 1.67 30.99 -5.02
CA ASP A 716 1.87 30.18 -3.79
C ASP A 716 0.88 30.55 -2.68
N VAL A 717 0.55 31.85 -2.55
CA VAL A 717 -0.45 32.37 -1.59
C VAL A 717 -1.86 31.91 -1.98
N THR A 718 -2.15 31.85 -3.29
CA THR A 718 -3.44 31.39 -3.80
C THR A 718 -3.65 29.89 -3.54
N THR A 719 -2.61 29.06 -3.74
CA THR A 719 -2.69 27.60 -3.50
C THR A 719 -2.91 27.31 -2.02
N ARG A 720 -2.19 28.01 -1.13
CA ARG A 720 -2.38 27.90 0.32
C ARG A 720 -3.81 28.25 0.74
N PHE A 721 -4.37 29.34 0.21
CA PHE A 721 -5.75 29.75 0.50
C PHE A 721 -6.77 28.68 0.06
N ILE A 722 -6.60 28.10 -1.12
CA ILE A 722 -7.46 27.02 -1.63
C ILE A 722 -7.41 25.79 -0.72
N LEU A 723 -6.23 25.42 -0.20
CA LEU A 723 -6.08 24.31 0.75
C LEU A 723 -6.78 24.60 2.09
N ILE A 724 -6.67 25.82 2.62
CA ILE A 724 -7.35 26.21 3.86
C ILE A 724 -8.88 26.16 3.66
N GLU A 725 -9.38 26.63 2.53
CA GLU A 725 -10.82 26.53 2.20
C GLU A 725 -11.27 25.07 2.00
N SER A 726 -10.41 24.23 1.40
CA SER A 726 -10.65 22.78 1.32
C SER A 726 -10.81 22.14 2.71
N ILE A 727 -9.89 22.45 3.63
CA ILE A 727 -9.90 21.96 5.01
C ILE A 727 -11.12 22.48 5.77
N ARG A 728 -11.47 23.76 5.60
CA ARG A 728 -12.65 24.36 6.23
C ARG A 728 -13.95 23.66 5.80
N ARG A 729 -14.05 23.28 4.52
CA ARG A 729 -15.21 22.55 3.98
C ARG A 729 -15.23 21.07 4.36
N TYR A 730 -14.05 20.43 4.45
CA TYR A 730 -13.92 19.03 4.81
C TYR A 730 -12.64 18.75 5.61
N PRO A 731 -12.67 18.87 6.96
CA PRO A 731 -11.46 18.84 7.76
C PRO A 731 -10.87 17.43 7.95
N TRP A 732 -11.61 16.36 7.67
CA TRP A 732 -11.13 14.98 7.91
C TRP A 732 -10.20 14.43 6.83
N ASN A 733 -9.98 15.16 5.73
CA ASN A 733 -9.03 14.74 4.70
C ASN A 733 -7.58 15.08 5.09
N TRP A 734 -6.89 14.16 5.76
CA TRP A 734 -5.50 14.33 6.20
C TRP A 734 -4.54 14.72 5.08
N SER A 735 -4.75 14.24 3.85
CA SER A 735 -3.89 14.60 2.72
C SER A 735 -3.89 16.10 2.43
N ALA A 736 -4.99 16.82 2.69
CA ALA A 736 -5.03 18.28 2.53
C ALA A 736 -4.15 18.99 3.58
N TRP A 737 -4.10 18.49 4.81
CA TRP A 737 -3.26 19.01 5.88
C TRP A 737 -1.77 18.77 5.62
N VAL A 738 -1.42 17.58 5.14
CA VAL A 738 -0.04 17.25 4.76
C VAL A 738 0.43 18.11 3.59
N GLU A 739 -0.43 18.31 2.58
CA GLU A 739 -0.12 19.22 1.48
C GLU A 739 0.03 20.67 1.96
N LEU A 740 -0.81 21.13 2.91
CA LEU A 740 -0.66 22.45 3.53
C LEU A 740 0.68 22.60 4.28
N ALA A 741 1.14 21.54 4.96
CA ALA A 741 2.42 21.54 5.69
C ALA A 741 3.63 21.68 4.75
N ALA A 742 3.51 21.19 3.51
CA ALA A 742 4.53 21.37 2.48
C ALA A 742 4.64 22.82 1.99
N HIS A 743 3.56 23.62 2.09
CA HIS A 743 3.60 25.06 1.85
C HIS A 743 4.15 25.80 3.09
N SER A 744 4.63 27.05 2.90
CA SER A 744 5.36 27.87 3.89
C SER A 744 5.10 27.55 5.38
N PRO A 745 6.17 27.40 6.21
CA PRO A 745 6.06 27.03 7.62
C PRO A 745 5.46 28.13 8.51
N PHE A 746 5.34 29.36 8.00
CA PHE A 746 4.81 30.50 8.74
C PHE A 746 3.31 30.61 8.50
N MET A 747 2.53 30.39 9.55
CA MET A 747 1.08 30.54 9.57
C MET A 747 0.70 31.91 10.14
N SER A 748 -0.30 32.57 9.54
CA SER A 748 -0.84 33.80 10.12
C SER A 748 -1.75 33.50 11.32
N SER A 749 -1.92 34.44 12.24
CA SER A 749 -2.82 34.27 13.39
C SER A 749 -4.27 34.02 12.98
N GLU A 750 -4.70 34.54 11.82
CA GLU A 750 -6.04 34.30 11.28
C GLU A 750 -6.20 32.87 10.76
N GLU A 751 -5.18 32.35 10.05
CA GLU A 751 -5.18 30.97 9.55
C GLU A 751 -5.23 29.95 10.69
N GLU A 752 -4.48 30.18 11.76
CA GLU A 752 -4.47 29.34 12.96
C GLU A 752 -5.85 29.26 13.60
N VAL A 753 -6.55 30.39 13.76
CA VAL A 753 -7.91 30.42 14.32
C VAL A 753 -8.90 29.67 13.43
N ILE A 754 -8.83 29.86 12.11
CA ILE A 754 -9.73 29.17 11.15
C ILE A 754 -9.53 27.65 11.20
N LEU A 755 -8.28 27.19 11.20
CA LEU A 755 -7.96 25.77 11.20
C LEU A 755 -8.28 25.10 12.54
N ALA A 756 -7.97 25.76 13.66
CA ALA A 756 -8.32 25.29 15.00
C ALA A 756 -9.84 25.19 15.19
N ALA A 757 -10.60 26.16 14.67
CA ALA A 757 -12.07 26.14 14.73
C ALA A 757 -12.69 25.05 13.84
N SER A 758 -12.01 24.64 12.77
CA SER A 758 -12.50 23.60 11.84
C SER A 758 -12.45 22.22 12.48
N CYS A 759 -11.31 21.83 13.07
CA CYS A 759 -11.16 20.57 13.78
C CYS A 759 -9.96 20.63 14.76
N PRO A 760 -10.18 20.80 16.07
CA PRO A 760 -9.11 21.05 17.03
C PRO A 760 -8.03 19.96 17.09
N TRP A 761 -8.43 18.68 17.10
CA TRP A 761 -7.48 17.56 17.22
C TRP A 761 -6.68 17.32 15.91
N MET A 762 -7.30 17.49 14.74
CA MET A 762 -6.58 17.45 13.45
C MET A 762 -5.58 18.60 13.35
N PHE A 763 -5.95 19.78 13.85
CA PHE A 763 -5.06 20.93 13.90
C PHE A 763 -3.88 20.70 14.84
N GLN A 764 -4.09 20.14 16.04
CA GLN A 764 -3.00 19.74 16.95
C GLN A 764 -2.05 18.74 16.30
N LEU A 765 -2.59 17.76 15.56
CA LEU A 765 -1.78 16.78 14.85
C LEU A 765 -0.98 17.40 13.69
N PHE A 766 -1.60 18.32 12.95
CA PHE A 766 -0.93 19.12 11.93
C PHE A 766 0.19 19.98 12.54
N GLN A 767 -0.05 20.64 13.67
CA GLN A 767 0.97 21.40 14.38
C GLN A 767 2.14 20.50 14.80
N ALA A 768 1.86 19.32 15.36
CA ALA A 768 2.90 18.36 15.71
C ALA A 768 3.72 17.94 14.48
N HIS A 769 3.08 17.67 13.34
CA HIS A 769 3.76 17.33 12.09
C HIS A 769 4.68 18.46 11.58
N VAL A 770 4.17 19.70 11.54
CA VAL A 770 4.96 20.87 11.13
C VAL A 770 6.13 21.13 12.09
N LEU A 771 5.94 20.94 13.40
CA LEU A 771 7.00 21.09 14.39
C LEU A 771 8.11 20.04 14.23
N LEU A 772 7.76 18.79 13.88
CA LEU A 772 8.74 17.75 13.55
C LEU A 772 9.56 18.15 12.30
N ASP A 773 8.91 18.66 11.26
CA ASP A 773 9.60 19.16 10.06
C ASP A 773 10.51 20.36 10.36
N GLN A 774 10.10 21.22 11.30
CA GLN A 774 10.90 22.33 11.80
C GLN A 774 11.98 21.92 12.82
N GLN A 775 12.08 20.63 13.14
CA GLN A 775 13.01 20.07 14.13
C GLN A 775 12.79 20.59 15.57
N GLN A 776 11.59 21.12 15.87
CA GLN A 776 11.16 21.51 17.21
C GLN A 776 10.54 20.30 17.94
N ASN A 777 11.36 19.27 18.13
CA ASN A 777 10.90 17.93 18.49
C ASN A 777 10.29 17.86 19.91
N ASP A 778 10.75 18.66 20.86
CA ASP A 778 10.21 18.66 22.23
C ASP A 778 8.77 19.20 22.28
N ALA A 779 8.49 20.29 21.56
CA ALA A 779 7.16 20.83 21.43
C ALA A 779 6.23 19.87 20.68
N ALA A 780 6.71 19.23 19.62
CA ALA A 780 5.96 18.21 18.89
C ALA A 780 5.62 17.02 19.79
N ARG A 781 6.59 16.52 20.58
CA ARG A 781 6.39 15.40 21.51
C ARG A 781 5.34 15.72 22.57
N ALA A 782 5.34 16.94 23.13
CA ALA A 782 4.32 17.36 24.09
C ALA A 782 2.90 17.34 23.49
N LEU A 783 2.72 17.82 22.26
CA LEU A 783 1.44 17.75 21.55
C LEU A 783 1.02 16.31 21.26
N LEU A 784 1.94 15.46 20.80
CA LEU A 784 1.66 14.05 20.52
C LEU A 784 1.25 13.27 21.79
N THR A 785 1.85 13.58 22.94
CA THR A 785 1.45 12.99 24.23
C THR A 785 0.05 13.46 24.63
N SER A 786 -0.31 14.73 24.39
CA SER A 786 -1.67 15.21 24.68
C SER A 786 -2.74 14.53 23.82
N LEU A 787 -2.40 14.13 22.58
CA LEU A 787 -3.30 13.40 21.69
C LEU A 787 -3.44 11.91 22.06
N GLU A 788 -2.46 11.34 22.78
CA GLU A 788 -2.50 9.95 23.25
C GLU A 788 -3.64 9.72 24.25
N GLU A 789 -4.02 10.74 25.03
CA GLU A 789 -5.19 10.69 25.92
C GLU A 789 -6.50 10.47 25.13
N GLN A 790 -6.59 11.02 23.91
CA GLN A 790 -7.77 10.89 23.04
C GLN A 790 -7.73 9.63 22.16
N PHE A 791 -6.53 9.17 21.78
CA PHE A 791 -6.32 8.02 20.89
C PHE A 791 -5.26 7.05 21.46
N PRO A 792 -5.57 6.34 22.58
CA PRO A 792 -4.59 5.58 23.36
C PRO A 792 -4.02 4.36 22.64
N GLN A 793 -4.71 3.82 21.62
CA GLN A 793 -4.28 2.65 20.85
C GLN A 793 -3.84 3.02 19.43
N SER A 794 -3.61 4.31 19.13
CA SER A 794 -3.22 4.75 17.80
C SER A 794 -1.78 4.38 17.46
N THR A 795 -1.62 3.47 16.49
CA THR A 795 -0.32 3.07 15.95
C THR A 795 0.36 4.22 15.21
N TYR A 796 -0.42 5.11 14.58
CA TYR A 796 0.11 6.31 13.92
C TYR A 796 0.76 7.28 14.93
N LEU A 797 0.09 7.57 16.05
CA LEU A 797 0.65 8.47 17.06
C LEU A 797 1.91 7.89 17.68
N LEU A 798 1.91 6.59 18.00
CA LEU A 798 3.09 5.89 18.50
C LEU A 798 4.27 5.97 17.52
N ALA A 799 4.01 5.84 16.21
CA ALA A 799 5.04 5.99 15.18
C ALA A 799 5.59 7.43 15.11
N GLN A 800 4.74 8.45 15.21
CA GLN A 800 5.18 9.85 15.24
C GLN A 800 5.99 10.19 16.50
N GLN A 801 5.61 9.65 17.66
CA GLN A 801 6.39 9.77 18.89
C GLN A 801 7.78 9.12 18.75
N ALA A 802 7.84 7.92 18.16
CA ALA A 802 9.11 7.23 17.88
C ALA A 802 10.04 8.03 16.95
N LEU A 803 9.46 8.70 15.94
CA LEU A 803 10.18 9.63 15.05
C LEU A 803 10.69 10.87 15.82
N ALA A 804 9.86 11.44 16.70
CA ALA A 804 10.26 12.58 17.53
C ALA A 804 11.48 12.23 18.40
N SER A 805 11.44 11.08 19.09
CA SER A 805 12.56 10.59 19.91
C SER A 805 13.80 10.27 19.08
N TYR A 806 13.64 9.72 17.87
CA TYR A 806 14.73 9.56 16.92
C TYR A 806 15.39 10.90 16.54
N HIS A 807 14.58 11.94 16.26
CA HIS A 807 15.11 13.26 15.90
C HIS A 807 15.83 13.95 17.07
N ILE A 808 15.36 13.73 18.31
CA ILE A 808 16.02 14.15 19.57
C ILE A 808 17.31 13.35 19.84
N ARG A 809 17.49 12.21 19.17
CA ARG A 809 18.59 11.24 19.39
C ARG A 809 18.52 10.54 20.74
N ASP A 810 17.29 10.32 21.22
CA ASP A 810 17.02 9.33 22.26
C ASP A 810 16.73 7.98 21.58
N PHE A 811 17.80 7.27 21.24
CA PHE A 811 17.70 6.01 20.51
C PHE A 811 17.15 4.87 21.36
N ASP A 812 17.27 4.95 22.69
CA ASP A 812 16.75 3.94 23.60
C ASP A 812 15.22 4.05 23.67
N GLN A 813 14.70 5.25 23.90
CA GLN A 813 13.25 5.49 23.87
C GLN A 813 12.66 5.21 22.48
N SER A 814 13.34 5.65 21.41
CA SER A 814 12.89 5.42 20.04
C SER A 814 12.83 3.91 19.71
N GLN A 815 13.84 3.13 20.13
CA GLN A 815 13.82 1.67 19.95
C GLN A 815 12.65 1.03 20.68
N GLU A 816 12.42 1.36 21.95
CA GLU A 816 11.32 0.81 22.74
C GLU A 816 9.95 1.09 22.09
N GLN A 817 9.75 2.32 21.62
CA GLN A 817 8.51 2.72 20.94
C GLN A 817 8.31 1.99 19.61
N PHE A 818 9.38 1.80 18.82
CA PHE A 818 9.30 1.02 17.58
C PHE A 818 9.09 -0.49 17.82
N GLU A 819 9.66 -1.05 18.89
CA GLU A 819 9.40 -2.44 19.29
C GLU A 819 7.95 -2.62 19.74
N ARG A 820 7.41 -1.68 20.52
CA ARG A 820 5.99 -1.64 20.90
C ARG A 820 5.09 -1.51 19.67
N LEU A 821 5.45 -0.63 18.73
CA LEU A 821 4.73 -0.46 17.47
C LEU A 821 4.71 -1.76 16.66
N ALA A 822 5.85 -2.42 16.55
CA ALA A 822 5.98 -3.67 15.80
C ALA A 822 5.33 -4.87 16.49
N ALA A 823 5.10 -4.80 17.81
CA ALA A 823 4.31 -5.79 18.55
C ALA A 823 2.80 -5.58 18.37
N GLN A 824 2.35 -4.31 18.32
CA GLN A 824 0.94 -3.96 18.09
C GLN A 824 0.52 -4.19 16.64
N ASP A 825 1.36 -3.82 15.67
CA ASP A 825 1.14 -4.01 14.25
C ASP A 825 2.37 -4.67 13.59
N PRO A 826 2.40 -6.02 13.53
CA PRO A 826 3.52 -6.77 12.96
C PRO A 826 3.72 -6.58 11.45
N HIS A 827 2.71 -6.05 10.75
CA HIS A 827 2.70 -5.89 9.29
C HIS A 827 2.97 -4.44 8.84
N ARG A 828 3.06 -3.49 9.78
CA ARG A 828 3.40 -2.10 9.48
C ARG A 828 4.82 -1.98 8.91
N MET A 829 4.93 -1.38 7.73
CA MET A 829 6.22 -1.07 7.10
C MET A 829 6.57 0.43 7.11
N GLU A 830 5.58 1.30 7.31
CA GLU A 830 5.79 2.75 7.39
C GLU A 830 6.69 3.13 8.57
N ASN A 831 7.68 3.99 8.34
CA ASN A 831 8.69 4.45 9.30
C ASN A 831 9.64 3.36 9.84
N MET A 832 9.55 2.12 9.36
CA MET A 832 10.45 1.03 9.77
C MET A 832 11.87 1.19 9.20
N ASP A 833 12.05 2.01 8.16
CA ASP A 833 13.35 2.45 7.68
C ASP A 833 14.09 3.27 8.75
N VAL A 834 13.39 4.15 9.47
CA VAL A 834 13.94 4.90 10.60
C VAL A 834 14.28 3.96 11.76
N TYR A 835 13.42 2.99 12.07
CA TYR A 835 13.75 1.98 13.07
C TYR A 835 15.03 1.19 12.69
N SER A 836 15.21 0.86 11.41
CA SER A 836 16.44 0.23 10.96
C SER A 836 17.68 1.13 11.10
N ASN A 837 17.53 2.45 10.94
CA ASN A 837 18.61 3.41 11.21
C ASN A 837 18.96 3.46 12.72
N VAL A 838 17.96 3.39 13.60
CA VAL A 838 18.18 3.31 15.06
C VAL A 838 18.99 2.06 15.41
N LEU A 839 18.57 0.89 14.91
CA LEU A 839 19.28 -0.37 15.15
C LEU A 839 20.70 -0.37 14.55
N TYR A 840 20.87 0.27 13.38
CA TYR A 840 22.17 0.45 12.76
C TYR A 840 23.11 1.29 13.64
N VAL A 841 22.64 2.45 14.14
CA VAL A 841 23.43 3.33 15.02
C VAL A 841 23.77 2.68 16.36
N LYS A 842 22.87 1.85 16.90
CA LYS A 842 23.12 1.06 18.12
C LYS A 842 23.97 -0.19 17.88
N GLU A 843 24.36 -0.45 16.63
CA GLU A 843 25.09 -1.65 16.19
C GLU A 843 24.40 -2.99 16.54
N ASP A 844 23.08 -2.99 16.70
CA ASP A 844 22.31 -4.22 16.97
C ASP A 844 22.09 -5.02 15.68
N LYS A 845 23.07 -5.88 15.39
CA LYS A 845 23.06 -6.81 14.25
C LYS A 845 21.91 -7.82 14.32
N THR A 846 21.45 -8.16 15.52
CA THR A 846 20.44 -9.21 15.72
C THR A 846 19.05 -8.66 15.45
N GLY A 847 18.67 -7.54 16.06
CA GLY A 847 17.42 -6.84 15.81
C GLY A 847 17.29 -6.46 14.34
N LEU A 848 18.36 -5.90 13.74
CA LEU A 848 18.33 -5.49 12.33
C LEU A 848 18.17 -6.68 11.38
N SER A 849 18.77 -7.85 11.68
CA SER A 849 18.57 -9.07 10.90
C SER A 849 17.13 -9.58 10.98
N GLN A 850 16.53 -9.56 12.17
CA GLN A 850 15.14 -9.99 12.37
C GLN A 850 14.18 -9.06 11.63
N LEU A 851 14.39 -7.75 11.74
CA LEU A 851 13.61 -6.74 11.03
C LEU A 851 13.70 -6.91 9.51
N ALA A 852 14.90 -7.11 8.96
CA ALA A 852 15.09 -7.31 7.52
C ALA A 852 14.39 -8.58 7.00
N HIS A 853 14.47 -9.70 7.73
CA HIS A 853 13.76 -10.93 7.37
C HIS A 853 12.24 -10.78 7.48
N ARG A 854 11.75 -10.05 8.48
CA ARG A 854 10.32 -9.74 8.62
C ARG A 854 9.84 -8.88 7.47
N ALA A 855 10.54 -7.79 7.17
CA ALA A 855 10.20 -6.87 6.08
C ALA A 855 10.08 -7.61 4.73
N LEU A 856 11.03 -8.50 4.43
CA LEU A 856 10.99 -9.32 3.21
C LEU A 856 9.82 -10.31 3.15
N LYS A 857 9.31 -10.79 4.29
CA LYS A 857 8.14 -11.67 4.37
C LYS A 857 6.83 -10.92 4.21
N VAL A 858 6.75 -9.69 4.74
CA VAL A 858 5.56 -8.84 4.66
C VAL A 858 5.41 -8.27 3.25
N GLU A 859 6.39 -7.47 2.81
CA GLU A 859 6.32 -6.79 1.52
C GLU A 859 7.73 -6.55 0.96
N LYS A 860 8.07 -7.23 -0.14
CA LYS A 860 9.40 -7.17 -0.77
C LYS A 860 9.62 -5.90 -1.59
N TYR A 861 8.58 -5.38 -2.23
CA TYR A 861 8.68 -4.33 -3.26
C TYR A 861 8.26 -2.96 -2.71
N ARG A 862 8.89 -2.56 -1.61
CA ARG A 862 8.65 -1.28 -0.94
C ARG A 862 9.98 -0.53 -0.71
N PRO A 863 10.04 0.81 -0.87
CA PRO A 863 11.27 1.58 -0.60
C PRO A 863 11.83 1.35 0.81
N GLU A 864 10.96 1.34 1.83
CA GLU A 864 11.32 1.13 3.22
C GLU A 864 11.98 -0.23 3.43
N THR A 865 11.39 -1.31 2.87
CA THR A 865 11.98 -2.67 2.92
C THR A 865 13.36 -2.70 2.27
N CYS A 866 13.53 -2.04 1.13
CA CYS A 866 14.81 -1.96 0.45
C CYS A 866 15.86 -1.23 1.30
N CYS A 867 15.48 -0.15 1.99
CA CYS A 867 16.38 0.56 2.91
C CYS A 867 16.74 -0.27 4.15
N ILE A 868 15.78 -0.97 4.75
CA ILE A 868 16.03 -1.90 5.88
C ILE A 868 17.05 -2.97 5.49
N VAL A 869 16.87 -3.58 4.32
CA VAL A 869 17.80 -4.61 3.80
C VAL A 869 19.15 -3.99 3.42
N GLY A 870 19.16 -2.76 2.91
CA GLY A 870 20.38 -1.99 2.65
C GLY A 870 21.20 -1.80 3.92
N ASN A 871 20.57 -1.30 4.99
CA ASN A 871 21.20 -1.12 6.30
C ASN A 871 21.72 -2.45 6.89
N TYR A 872 20.97 -3.54 6.70
CA TYR A 872 21.42 -4.88 7.09
C TYR A 872 22.66 -5.36 6.34
N TYR A 873 22.82 -5.02 5.06
CA TYR A 873 24.04 -5.34 4.32
C TYR A 873 25.19 -4.39 4.68
N SER A 874 24.88 -3.13 4.97
CA SER A 874 25.83 -2.13 5.43
C SER A 874 26.49 -2.54 6.75
N ILE A 875 25.71 -2.95 7.76
CA ILE A 875 26.27 -3.42 9.06
C ILE A 875 27.10 -4.71 8.94
N LYS A 876 26.96 -5.43 7.82
CA LYS A 876 27.77 -6.60 7.45
C LYS A 876 29.00 -6.24 6.61
N ASN A 877 29.29 -4.96 6.44
CA ASN A 877 30.37 -4.42 5.59
C ASN A 877 30.27 -4.88 4.12
N LYS A 878 29.06 -5.12 3.62
CA LYS A 878 28.79 -5.50 2.22
C LYS A 878 28.21 -4.30 1.47
N HIS A 879 29.00 -3.23 1.37
CA HIS A 879 28.61 -1.93 0.80
C HIS A 879 28.09 -2.04 -0.65
N ASP A 880 28.72 -2.86 -1.50
CA ASP A 880 28.25 -3.10 -2.87
C ASP A 880 26.79 -3.59 -2.92
N ARG A 881 26.43 -4.50 -2.00
CA ARG A 881 25.06 -5.03 -1.92
C ARG A 881 24.12 -3.99 -1.33
N ALA A 882 24.54 -3.25 -0.30
CA ALA A 882 23.74 -2.20 0.30
C ALA A 882 23.31 -1.16 -0.75
N ILE A 883 24.26 -0.69 -1.58
CA ILE A 883 24.03 0.25 -2.67
C ILE A 883 23.02 -0.28 -3.69
N ILE A 884 23.10 -1.56 -4.07
CA ILE A 884 22.11 -2.17 -4.97
C ILE A 884 20.70 -2.10 -4.38
N TYR A 885 20.54 -2.34 -3.08
CA TYR A 885 19.24 -2.26 -2.42
C TYR A 885 18.74 -0.82 -2.28
N PHE A 886 19.61 0.14 -1.97
CA PHE A 886 19.20 1.55 -1.96
C PHE A 886 18.82 2.07 -3.35
N HIS A 887 19.54 1.67 -4.41
CA HIS A 887 19.11 1.98 -5.78
C HIS A 887 17.80 1.27 -6.16
N ARG A 888 17.50 0.08 -5.62
CA ARG A 888 16.18 -0.54 -5.79
C ARG A 888 15.09 0.27 -5.09
N ALA A 889 15.37 0.85 -3.91
CA ALA A 889 14.45 1.77 -3.25
C ALA A 889 14.14 2.97 -4.16
N LEU A 890 15.16 3.57 -4.76
CA LEU A 890 15.00 4.70 -5.69
C LEU A 890 14.31 4.36 -7.01
N LYS A 891 14.37 3.09 -7.45
CA LYS A 891 13.60 2.62 -8.60
C LYS A 891 12.11 2.49 -8.30
N LEU A 892 11.75 2.26 -7.03
CA LEU A 892 10.37 2.17 -6.59
C LEU A 892 9.81 3.57 -6.28
N ASP A 893 10.60 4.41 -5.63
CA ASP A 893 10.28 5.81 -5.38
C ASP A 893 11.54 6.69 -5.56
N PRO A 894 11.63 7.44 -6.68
CA PRO A 894 12.75 8.35 -6.93
C PRO A 894 12.87 9.49 -5.92
N ASN A 895 11.76 9.88 -5.28
CA ASN A 895 11.70 10.97 -4.30
C ASN A 895 11.98 10.50 -2.87
N PHE A 896 12.35 9.23 -2.68
CA PHE A 896 12.64 8.67 -1.35
C PHE A 896 13.96 9.22 -0.76
N LEU A 897 13.85 10.32 -0.02
CA LEU A 897 14.97 11.10 0.52
C LEU A 897 16.00 10.27 1.31
N SER A 898 15.54 9.37 2.17
CA SER A 898 16.42 8.56 3.01
C SER A 898 17.38 7.68 2.18
N ALA A 899 16.96 7.15 1.04
CA ALA A 899 17.83 6.31 0.21
C ALA A 899 19.00 7.09 -0.38
N TRP A 900 18.80 8.32 -0.85
CA TRP A 900 19.87 9.16 -1.40
C TRP A 900 20.96 9.46 -0.35
N THR A 901 20.55 9.81 0.87
CA THR A 901 21.50 10.08 1.95
C THR A 901 22.28 8.83 2.37
N LEU A 902 21.61 7.67 2.44
CA LEU A 902 22.26 6.40 2.77
C LEU A 902 23.24 5.95 1.67
N ILE A 903 22.88 6.10 0.39
CA ILE A 903 23.80 5.87 -0.73
C ILE A 903 25.05 6.75 -0.61
N GLY A 904 24.88 8.02 -0.25
CA GLY A 904 26.00 8.93 0.01
C GLY A 904 26.95 8.41 1.09
N HIS A 905 26.41 7.92 2.22
CA HIS A 905 27.23 7.33 3.29
C HIS A 905 27.96 6.07 2.83
N GLU A 906 27.29 5.15 2.12
CA GLU A 906 27.95 3.94 1.60
C GLU A 906 29.10 4.28 0.64
N TYR A 907 28.93 5.30 -0.20
CA TYR A 907 30.01 5.74 -1.09
C TYR A 907 31.17 6.41 -0.34
N ILE A 908 30.92 7.11 0.77
CA ILE A 908 31.99 7.61 1.66
C ILE A 908 32.79 6.44 2.24
N GLU A 909 32.11 5.40 2.75
CA GLU A 909 32.76 4.21 3.31
C GLU A 909 33.61 3.46 2.26
N MET A 910 33.13 3.42 1.01
CA MET A 910 33.87 2.88 -0.13
C MET A 910 34.97 3.82 -0.66
N LYS A 911 35.16 5.00 -0.05
CA LYS A 911 36.09 6.06 -0.49
C LYS A 911 35.82 6.61 -1.90
N ASN A 912 34.60 6.43 -2.41
CA ASN A 912 34.14 7.01 -3.67
C ASN A 912 33.48 8.37 -3.41
N THR A 913 34.30 9.38 -3.15
CA THR A 913 33.81 10.73 -2.79
C THR A 913 33.03 11.41 -3.91
N SER A 914 33.33 11.13 -5.18
CA SER A 914 32.61 11.74 -6.32
C SER A 914 31.15 11.30 -6.37
N ALA A 915 30.88 9.99 -6.27
CA ALA A 915 29.52 9.48 -6.29
C ALA A 915 28.75 9.88 -5.01
N ALA A 916 29.43 9.97 -3.87
CA ALA A 916 28.84 10.47 -2.64
C ALA A 916 28.32 11.91 -2.77
N ILE A 917 29.13 12.80 -3.37
CA ILE A 917 28.75 14.21 -3.59
C ILE A 917 27.51 14.31 -4.48
N GLU A 918 27.44 13.52 -5.55
CA GLU A 918 26.26 13.48 -6.43
C GLU A 918 25.01 13.02 -5.67
N ALA A 919 25.11 11.94 -4.89
CA ALA A 919 23.99 11.42 -4.11
C ALA A 919 23.47 12.43 -3.08
N TYR A 920 24.36 13.14 -2.37
CA TYR A 920 23.93 14.17 -1.42
C TYR A 920 23.34 15.41 -2.08
N ARG A 921 23.84 15.81 -3.25
CA ARG A 921 23.23 16.92 -4.02
C ARG A 921 21.80 16.58 -4.40
N HIS A 922 21.55 15.35 -4.86
CA HIS A 922 20.20 14.88 -5.13
C HIS A 922 19.30 14.89 -3.89
N ALA A 923 19.82 14.47 -2.74
CA ALA A 923 19.05 14.57 -1.49
C ALA A 923 18.67 16.03 -1.15
N ILE A 924 19.56 16.99 -1.40
CA ILE A 924 19.30 18.42 -1.18
C ILE A 924 18.31 18.99 -2.18
N ASP A 925 18.42 18.59 -3.46
CA ASP A 925 17.49 19.00 -4.51
C ASP A 925 16.05 18.56 -4.18
N LEU A 926 15.90 17.39 -3.54
CA LEU A 926 14.61 16.91 -3.02
C LEU A 926 14.17 17.66 -1.77
N ASN A 927 15.05 17.81 -0.78
CA ASN A 927 14.75 18.51 0.45
C ASN A 927 15.94 19.31 0.98
N VAL A 928 15.86 20.63 0.82
CA VAL A 928 16.86 21.60 1.30
C VAL A 928 17.01 21.58 2.82
N ARG A 929 16.02 21.09 3.57
CA ARG A 929 16.04 21.00 5.04
C ARG A 929 16.70 19.72 5.56
N ASP A 930 17.12 18.78 4.71
CA ASP A 930 17.81 17.58 5.19
C ASP A 930 19.25 17.91 5.62
N TYR A 931 19.44 18.09 6.93
CA TYR A 931 20.74 18.39 7.51
C TYR A 931 21.77 17.26 7.27
N ARG A 932 21.32 16.00 7.11
CA ARG A 932 22.23 14.85 6.94
C ARG A 932 22.97 14.94 5.61
N ALA A 933 22.28 15.35 4.55
CA ALA A 933 22.87 15.56 3.24
C ALA A 933 23.88 16.71 3.25
N TRP A 934 23.54 17.83 3.90
CA TRP A 934 24.47 18.97 4.09
C TRP A 934 25.71 18.59 4.89
N TYR A 935 25.52 17.84 5.97
CA TYR A 935 26.62 17.33 6.79
C TYR A 935 27.51 16.35 6.02
N GLY A 936 26.90 15.39 5.30
CA GLY A 936 27.60 14.42 4.46
C GLY A 936 28.42 15.07 3.33
N LEU A 937 27.91 16.15 2.70
CA LEU A 937 28.71 16.96 1.78
C LEU A 937 29.87 17.65 2.48
N GLY A 938 29.64 18.22 3.66
CA GLY A 938 30.69 18.80 4.48
C GLY A 938 31.82 17.81 4.76
N GLN A 939 31.47 16.57 5.13
CA GLN A 939 32.40 15.48 5.35
C GLN A 939 33.12 15.05 4.06
N ALA A 940 32.41 14.91 2.94
CA ALA A 940 33.02 14.55 1.67
C ALA A 940 34.06 15.58 1.21
N TYR A 941 33.76 16.88 1.34
CA TYR A 941 34.72 17.95 1.02
C TYR A 941 35.84 18.08 2.05
N GLU A 942 35.60 17.71 3.32
CA GLU A 942 36.64 17.62 4.34
C GLU A 942 37.65 16.52 4.02
N ILE A 943 37.18 15.34 3.58
CA ILE A 943 38.03 14.21 3.13
C ILE A 943 38.89 14.63 1.92
N LEU A 944 38.34 15.46 1.04
CA LEU A 944 39.06 16.06 -0.10
C LEU A 944 40.02 17.20 0.30
N ASN A 945 40.15 17.52 1.59
CA ASN A 945 40.91 18.66 2.12
C ASN A 945 40.49 20.04 1.57
N MET A 946 39.26 20.18 1.08
CA MET A 946 38.70 21.43 0.58
C MET A 946 37.93 22.17 1.70
N PHE A 947 38.66 22.62 2.73
CA PHE A 947 38.04 23.11 3.98
C PHE A 947 37.12 24.32 3.81
N LEU A 948 37.34 25.20 2.83
CA LEU A 948 36.45 26.34 2.56
C LEU A 948 35.05 25.89 2.09
N TYR A 949 35.00 24.88 1.22
CA TYR A 949 33.73 24.29 0.78
C TYR A 949 33.08 23.52 1.93
N SER A 950 33.85 22.76 2.69
CA SER A 950 33.36 22.03 3.87
C SER A 950 32.70 22.99 4.88
N ILE A 951 33.33 24.13 5.19
CA ILE A 951 32.76 25.18 6.05
C ILE A 951 31.43 25.71 5.51
N TYR A 952 31.32 25.94 4.20
CA TYR A 952 30.05 26.38 3.61
C TYR A 952 28.92 25.38 3.88
N TYR A 953 29.17 24.10 3.62
CA TYR A 953 28.18 23.03 3.80
C TYR A 953 27.87 22.76 5.29
N TYR A 954 28.87 22.73 6.16
CA TYR A 954 28.65 22.62 7.60
C TYR A 954 27.88 23.80 8.17
N ARG A 955 28.11 25.04 7.72
CA ARG A 955 27.30 26.20 8.12
C ARG A 955 25.84 26.06 7.74
N LYS A 956 25.53 25.47 6.57
CA LYS A 956 24.15 25.15 6.17
C LYS A 956 23.54 24.09 7.08
N SER A 957 24.28 23.04 7.41
CA SER A 957 23.82 22.01 8.36
C SER A 957 23.55 22.58 9.76
N VAL A 958 24.44 23.45 10.27
CA VAL A 958 24.30 24.12 11.57
C VAL A 958 23.12 25.08 11.60
N ALA A 959 22.84 25.78 10.50
CA ALA A 959 21.67 26.67 10.40
C ALA A 959 20.35 25.89 10.55
N ILE A 960 20.31 24.63 10.11
CA ILE A 960 19.14 23.75 10.24
C ILE A 960 19.07 23.14 11.64
N ARG A 961 20.20 22.69 12.21
CA ARG A 961 20.29 22.15 13.58
C ARG A 961 21.27 22.96 14.44
N PRO A 962 20.84 24.10 15.02
CA PRO A 962 21.72 24.97 15.80
C PRO A 962 22.20 24.37 17.12
N TYR A 963 21.46 23.41 17.67
CA TYR A 963 21.71 22.82 18.99
C TYR A 963 22.43 21.46 18.95
N ASP A 964 22.78 20.93 17.77
CA ASP A 964 23.54 19.66 17.69
C ASP A 964 25.05 19.94 17.76
N ALA A 965 25.69 19.47 18.84
CA ALA A 965 27.10 19.69 19.11
C ALA A 965 28.04 19.13 18.02
N ARG A 966 27.68 18.04 17.34
CA ARG A 966 28.56 17.39 16.34
C ARG A 966 28.84 18.27 15.14
N MET A 967 27.84 19.01 14.66
CA MET A 967 28.02 19.91 13.53
C MET A 967 28.94 21.08 13.89
N TRP A 968 28.83 21.60 15.12
CA TRP A 968 29.74 22.61 15.63
C TRP A 968 31.16 22.10 15.82
N CYS A 969 31.34 20.85 16.28
CA CYS A 969 32.65 20.19 16.33
C CYS A 969 33.28 20.06 14.95
N ALA A 970 32.53 19.60 13.95
CA ALA A 970 33.02 19.45 12.58
C ALA A 970 33.40 20.81 11.95
N LEU A 971 32.58 21.84 12.18
CA LEU A 971 32.86 23.20 11.75
C LEU A 971 34.11 23.78 12.44
N GLY A 972 34.23 23.58 13.76
CA GLY A 972 35.39 24.00 14.54
C GLY A 972 36.69 23.31 14.10
N GLY A 973 36.62 22.01 13.82
CA GLY A 973 37.74 21.24 13.27
C GLY A 973 38.21 21.75 11.90
N CYS A 974 37.28 22.18 11.05
CA CYS A 974 37.63 22.81 9.77
C CYS A 974 38.30 24.17 9.94
N TYR A 975 37.83 25.01 10.88
CA TYR A 975 38.49 26.28 11.20
C TYR A 975 39.88 26.08 11.80
N GLU A 976 40.06 25.08 12.65
CA GLU A 976 41.36 24.69 13.20
C GLU A 976 42.35 24.31 12.09
N LYS A 977 41.94 23.49 11.12
CA LYS A 977 42.76 23.11 9.94
C LYS A 977 43.13 24.30 9.05
N LEU A 978 42.35 25.39 9.08
CA LEU A 978 42.65 26.65 8.39
C LEU A 978 43.42 27.66 9.25
N ASN A 979 43.92 27.25 10.43
CA ASN A 979 44.59 28.12 11.41
C ASN A 979 43.74 29.30 11.91
N LYS A 980 42.41 29.20 11.82
CA LYS A 980 41.45 30.20 12.33
C LYS A 980 41.03 29.85 13.75
N VAL A 981 41.95 30.10 14.69
CA VAL A 981 41.82 29.60 16.07
C VAL A 981 40.69 30.27 16.84
N ASP A 982 40.43 31.57 16.63
CA ASP A 982 39.37 32.29 17.35
C ASP A 982 37.96 31.80 16.95
N GLU A 983 37.72 31.61 15.65
CA GLU A 983 36.48 31.03 15.16
C GLU A 983 36.30 29.57 15.58
N ALA A 984 37.40 28.80 15.63
CA ALA A 984 37.39 27.42 16.12
C ALA A 984 36.99 27.35 17.60
N LEU A 985 37.59 28.19 18.46
CA LEU A 985 37.22 28.30 19.88
C LEU A 985 35.73 28.64 20.04
N ALA A 986 35.22 29.62 19.29
CA ALA A 986 33.81 29.99 19.35
C ALA A 986 32.87 28.82 18.96
N CYS A 987 33.25 28.03 17.94
CA CYS A 987 32.47 26.85 17.54
C CYS A 987 32.49 25.77 18.62
N PHE A 988 33.65 25.45 19.19
CA PHE A 988 33.75 24.42 20.22
C PHE A 988 33.07 24.84 21.54
N HIS A 989 33.12 26.12 21.93
CA HIS A 989 32.35 26.62 23.09
C HIS A 989 30.85 26.42 22.89
N ARG A 990 30.32 26.72 21.70
CA ARG A 990 28.92 26.46 21.37
C ARG A 990 28.60 24.97 21.43
N ALA A 991 29.49 24.10 20.96
CA ALA A 991 29.32 22.66 21.03
C ALA A 991 29.23 22.17 22.49
N VAL A 992 30.10 22.68 23.38
CA VAL A 992 30.07 22.34 24.81
C VAL A 992 28.80 22.83 25.50
N ASN A 993 28.35 24.06 25.22
CA ASN A 993 27.11 24.61 25.76
C ASN A 993 25.87 23.79 25.32
N ASN A 994 25.93 23.17 24.15
CA ASN A 994 24.89 22.31 23.59
C ASN A 994 25.03 20.83 24.01
N GLN A 995 25.61 20.56 25.18
CA GLN A 995 25.77 19.21 25.74
C GLN A 995 26.51 18.22 24.83
N ASP A 996 27.80 18.46 24.61
CA ASP A 996 28.69 17.52 23.91
C ASP A 996 28.81 16.19 24.67
N ARG A 997 28.01 15.18 24.27
CA ARG A 997 27.98 13.84 24.86
C ARG A 997 29.28 13.05 24.62
N GLU A 998 29.99 13.32 23.53
CA GLU A 998 31.20 12.58 23.14
C GLU A 998 32.48 13.22 23.73
N GLY A 999 32.38 14.44 24.26
CA GLY A 999 33.49 15.18 24.87
C GLY A 999 34.56 15.63 23.87
N ILE A 1000 34.30 15.55 22.55
CA ILE A 1000 35.22 15.92 21.48
C ILE A 1000 35.54 17.41 21.56
N ALA A 1001 34.52 18.27 21.69
CA ALA A 1001 34.70 19.72 21.76
C ALA A 1001 35.55 20.12 22.97
N SER A 1002 35.31 19.50 24.13
CA SER A 1002 36.07 19.74 25.37
C SER A 1002 37.55 19.40 25.19
N TYR A 1003 37.88 18.31 24.49
CA TYR A 1003 39.28 17.97 24.17
C TYR A 1003 39.92 19.02 23.24
N HIS A 1004 39.24 19.40 22.15
CA HIS A 1004 39.76 20.41 21.22
C HIS A 1004 39.96 21.78 21.90
N LEU A 1005 39.03 22.21 22.77
CA LEU A 1005 39.20 23.42 23.58
C LEU A 1005 40.43 23.32 24.49
N GLY A 1006 40.58 22.21 25.22
CA GLY A 1006 41.74 21.95 26.08
C GLY A 1006 43.07 22.09 25.31
N ARG A 1007 43.13 21.50 24.12
CA ARG A 1007 44.30 21.57 23.23
C ARG A 1007 44.58 22.99 22.72
N LEU A 1008 43.57 23.69 22.24
CA LEU A 1008 43.71 25.05 21.71
C LEU A 1008 44.12 26.04 22.80
N TYR A 1009 43.57 25.92 24.02
CA TYR A 1009 43.97 26.76 25.15
C TYR A 1009 45.38 26.44 25.66
N ALA A 1010 45.78 25.16 25.67
CA ALA A 1010 47.15 24.75 25.97
C ALA A 1010 48.14 25.37 24.97
N GLY A 1011 47.79 25.37 23.67
CA GLY A 1011 48.59 26.00 22.62
C GLY A 1011 48.71 27.52 22.76
N ARG A 1012 47.72 28.20 23.37
CA ARG A 1012 47.77 29.65 23.70
C ARG A 1012 48.46 29.96 25.03
N GLY A 1013 48.98 28.95 25.74
CA GLY A 1013 49.60 29.13 27.06
C GLY A 1013 48.62 29.36 28.22
N ARG A 1014 47.30 29.23 27.98
CA ARG A 1014 46.27 29.36 29.03
C ARG A 1014 46.03 28.02 29.73
N GLN A 1015 47.01 27.61 30.53
CA GLN A 1015 47.03 26.26 31.11
C GLN A 1015 45.87 25.97 32.07
N HIS A 1016 45.39 26.96 32.82
CA HIS A 1016 44.27 26.79 33.75
C HIS A 1016 42.94 26.52 33.02
N GLU A 1017 42.65 27.26 31.94
CA GLU A 1017 41.48 27.01 31.09
C GLU A 1017 41.59 25.65 30.40
N ALA A 1018 42.79 25.29 29.92
CA ALA A 1018 43.04 23.99 29.32
C ALA A 1018 42.76 22.82 30.28
N ALA A 1019 43.24 22.92 31.53
CA ALA A 1019 43.00 21.90 32.56
C ALA A 1019 41.50 21.73 32.85
N LYS A 1020 40.73 22.82 32.90
CA LYS A 1020 39.26 22.77 33.09
C LYS A 1020 38.58 21.95 31.99
N TYR A 1021 38.90 22.21 30.72
CA TYR A 1021 38.28 21.50 29.60
C TYR A 1021 38.76 20.05 29.48
N TYR A 1022 40.01 19.75 29.84
CA TYR A 1022 40.48 18.35 29.91
C TYR A 1022 39.81 17.56 31.04
N LEU A 1023 39.57 18.17 32.21
CA LEU A 1023 38.77 17.53 33.27
C LEU A 1023 37.32 17.29 32.82
N MET A 1024 36.74 18.23 32.07
CA MET A 1024 35.40 18.08 31.49
C MET A 1024 35.35 16.97 30.44
N HIS A 1025 36.37 16.86 29.58
CA HIS A 1025 36.52 15.75 28.62
C HIS A 1025 36.58 14.39 29.33
N LEU A 1026 37.30 14.31 30.44
CA LEU A 1026 37.40 13.11 31.26
C LEU A 1026 36.17 12.90 32.16
N GLY A 1027 35.11 13.72 32.08
CA GLY A 1027 33.90 13.55 32.91
C GLY A 1027 34.14 13.67 34.42
N LEU A 1028 35.28 14.23 34.86
CA LEU A 1028 35.72 14.21 36.27
C LEU A 1028 35.17 15.36 37.11
N ARG A 1029 34.37 16.28 36.55
CA ARG A 1029 33.56 17.26 37.29
C ARG A 1029 32.26 17.60 36.57
N SER A 1030 31.15 17.55 37.30
CA SER A 1030 29.90 18.25 36.97
C SER A 1030 30.19 19.75 36.84
N ALA A 1031 29.91 20.34 35.69
CA ALA A 1031 30.04 21.78 35.50
C ALA A 1031 29.09 22.53 36.47
N PRO A 1032 29.58 23.46 37.31
CA PRO A 1032 28.70 24.41 37.97
C PRO A 1032 28.30 25.50 36.96
N GLU A 1033 26.99 25.68 36.78
CA GLU A 1033 26.31 26.72 35.99
C GLU A 1033 26.68 28.17 36.38
N SER A 1034 27.49 28.40 37.42
CA SER A 1034 27.71 29.73 38.00
C SER A 1034 28.90 30.50 37.41
N LEU A 1035 29.46 30.11 36.27
CA LEU A 1035 30.67 30.72 35.68
C LEU A 1035 30.51 31.18 34.22
N LEU A 1036 29.26 31.20 33.71
CA LEU A 1036 28.91 31.72 32.38
C LEU A 1036 28.46 33.20 32.39
N GLN A 1037 28.66 33.94 33.49
CA GLN A 1037 28.51 35.40 33.45
C GLN A 1037 29.87 36.03 33.12
N ASP A 1038 29.92 36.59 31.91
CA ASP A 1038 31.01 37.35 31.35
C ASP A 1038 31.51 38.46 32.28
N GLN A 1039 32.82 38.69 32.21
CA GLN A 1039 33.46 39.90 32.69
C GLN A 1039 33.11 41.05 31.75
N ASP A 1040 32.01 41.75 32.04
CA ASP A 1040 31.84 43.16 31.68
C ASP A 1040 30.81 43.79 32.63
N GLU A 1041 31.26 44.18 33.83
CA GLU A 1041 30.75 45.34 34.57
C GLU A 1041 31.66 45.67 35.77
N ARG A 1042 32.53 46.66 35.58
CA ARG A 1042 33.16 47.37 36.70
C ARG A 1042 32.15 48.35 37.28
N PHE A 1043 31.58 48.09 38.46
CA PHE A 1043 31.53 49.01 39.62
C PHE A 1043 30.69 48.45 40.79
N LEU A 1044 31.21 48.63 42.01
CA LEU A 1044 30.53 48.61 43.32
C LEU A 1044 29.97 47.27 43.85
N LEU A 1045 30.79 46.56 44.64
CA LEU A 1045 30.70 46.61 46.11
C LEU A 1045 31.84 45.79 46.72
N ALA A 1046 32.72 46.47 47.43
CA ALA A 1046 33.66 45.85 48.35
C ALA A 1046 32.88 45.18 49.49
N GLY A 1047 33.20 43.93 49.79
CA GLY A 1047 32.73 43.30 51.02
C GLY A 1047 32.93 41.79 51.04
N SER A 1048 33.76 41.34 51.99
CA SER A 1048 33.95 39.96 52.47
C SER A 1048 34.97 39.10 51.75
N ALA A 1049 36.24 39.36 52.09
CA ALA A 1049 37.18 38.28 52.30
C ALA A 1049 36.73 37.49 53.55
N GLN A 1050 36.38 36.21 53.40
CA GLN A 1050 36.49 35.22 54.47
C GLN A 1050 36.35 33.77 53.94
N ASN A 1051 37.35 32.96 54.29
CA ASN A 1051 37.39 31.50 54.34
C ASN A 1051 37.31 30.69 53.03
N SER A 1052 38.49 30.34 52.49
CA SER A 1052 38.67 29.33 51.44
C SER A 1052 39.53 28.13 51.88
N GLU A 1053 39.52 27.76 53.17
CA GLU A 1053 40.30 26.60 53.65
C GLU A 1053 39.52 25.27 53.74
N ASP A 1054 38.19 25.27 53.61
CA ASP A 1054 37.40 24.03 53.72
C ASP A 1054 36.67 23.68 52.42
N ARG A 1055 37.32 22.84 51.59
CA ARG A 1055 36.75 21.81 50.70
C ARG A 1055 37.85 21.23 49.80
N ARG A 1056 38.75 20.43 50.38
CA ARG A 1056 39.59 19.50 49.60
C ARG A 1056 38.77 18.24 49.32
N GLU A 1057 37.95 18.28 48.28
CA GLU A 1057 37.35 17.05 47.72
C GLU A 1057 38.47 16.19 47.14
N VAL A 1058 38.67 15.02 47.72
CA VAL A 1058 39.61 14.01 47.22
C VAL A 1058 39.16 13.59 45.82
N LEU A 1059 40.04 13.74 44.84
CA LEU A 1059 39.79 13.41 43.44
C LEU A 1059 39.76 11.88 43.25
N VAL A 1060 38.60 11.25 43.47
CA VAL A 1060 38.43 9.80 43.26
C VAL A 1060 38.05 9.56 41.80
N LEU A 1061 38.96 8.97 41.03
CA LEU A 1061 38.65 8.47 39.68
C LEU A 1061 37.69 7.27 39.80
N PRO A 1062 36.50 7.28 39.19
CA PRO A 1062 35.55 6.17 39.31
C PRO A 1062 36.08 4.91 38.62
N GLY A 1063 36.27 3.83 39.39
CA GLY A 1063 36.53 2.49 38.91
C GLY A 1063 35.37 1.56 39.30
N GLY A 1064 34.66 1.02 38.32
CA GLY A 1064 33.61 0.01 38.52
C GLY A 1064 32.35 0.29 37.68
N SER A 1065 32.17 -0.47 36.60
CA SER A 1065 30.92 -0.67 35.85
C SER A 1065 29.87 0.45 35.88
N GLY A 1066 29.92 1.37 34.88
CA GLY A 1066 28.82 2.30 34.58
C GLY A 1066 29.21 3.77 34.68
N GLY A 1067 29.77 4.32 33.59
CA GLY A 1067 30.09 5.74 33.43
C GLY A 1067 31.03 5.97 32.23
N ASN A 1068 30.57 6.71 31.22
CA ASN A 1068 31.18 6.88 29.88
C ASN A 1068 32.52 7.63 29.85
N ILE A 1069 33.60 7.06 30.40
CA ILE A 1069 34.97 7.49 30.06
C ILE A 1069 35.75 6.25 29.63
N ARG A 1070 35.83 6.02 28.32
CA ARG A 1070 36.78 5.06 27.73
C ARG A 1070 38.18 5.63 27.91
N VAL A 1071 38.93 5.12 28.88
CA VAL A 1071 40.34 5.53 29.13
C VAL A 1071 41.30 5.01 28.05
N ASP A 1072 40.78 4.34 27.02
CA ASP A 1072 41.57 3.74 25.94
C ASP A 1072 41.74 4.63 24.70
N THR A 1073 41.18 5.84 24.69
CA THR A 1073 41.33 6.74 23.53
C THR A 1073 42.64 7.54 23.61
N PRO A 1074 43.38 7.69 22.50
CA PRO A 1074 44.61 8.49 22.46
C PRO A 1074 44.40 9.94 22.97
N GLN A 1075 43.21 10.49 22.74
CA GLN A 1075 42.83 11.83 23.20
C GLN A 1075 42.72 11.90 24.73
N ALA A 1076 42.12 10.89 25.37
CA ALA A 1076 42.02 10.84 26.83
C ALA A 1076 43.41 10.67 27.47
N LEU A 1077 44.30 9.88 26.87
CA LEU A 1077 45.68 9.73 27.34
C LEU A 1077 46.46 11.04 27.29
N ALA A 1078 46.36 11.77 26.17
CA ALA A 1078 46.97 13.09 26.03
C ALA A 1078 46.43 14.10 27.06
N ALA A 1079 45.12 14.06 27.34
CA ALA A 1079 44.49 14.90 28.36
C ALA A 1079 44.99 14.57 29.78
N ILE A 1080 45.08 13.28 30.13
CA ILE A 1080 45.60 12.80 31.43
C ILE A 1080 47.06 13.21 31.62
N LEU A 1081 47.89 13.04 30.59
CA LEU A 1081 49.30 13.43 30.60
C LEU A 1081 49.47 14.95 30.80
N PHE A 1082 48.63 15.76 30.13
CA PHE A 1082 48.62 17.20 30.32
C PHE A 1082 48.26 17.58 31.77
N LEU A 1083 47.22 16.96 32.34
CA LEU A 1083 46.78 17.20 33.72
C LEU A 1083 47.86 16.80 34.74
N ALA A 1084 48.53 15.66 34.55
CA ALA A 1084 49.64 15.24 35.40
C ALA A 1084 50.78 16.28 35.42
N ASN A 1085 51.14 16.82 34.25
CA ASN A 1085 52.13 17.88 34.15
C ASN A 1085 51.66 19.21 34.75
N TYR A 1086 50.40 19.58 34.56
CA TYR A 1086 49.81 20.79 35.10
C TYR A 1086 49.78 20.79 36.64
N TYR A 1087 49.31 19.71 37.25
CA TYR A 1087 49.28 19.56 38.71
C TYR A 1087 50.68 19.48 39.32
N LYS A 1088 51.65 18.86 38.62
CA LYS A 1088 53.07 18.92 38.98
C LYS A 1088 53.58 20.36 39.03
N GLN A 1089 53.29 21.18 38.02
CA GLN A 1089 53.70 22.60 37.97
C GLN A 1089 53.09 23.44 39.09
N LEU A 1090 51.86 23.14 39.50
CA LEU A 1090 51.21 23.79 40.65
C LEU A 1090 51.72 23.31 42.02
N GLY A 1091 52.55 22.26 42.07
CA GLY A 1091 53.04 21.65 43.30
C GLY A 1091 51.99 20.78 44.03
N GLN A 1092 50.92 20.38 43.33
CA GLN A 1092 49.85 19.50 43.80
C GLN A 1092 50.20 18.04 43.45
N PHE A 1093 51.16 17.48 44.18
CA PHE A 1093 51.74 16.17 43.86
C PHE A 1093 50.79 14.99 44.12
N SER A 1094 49.85 15.13 45.06
CA SER A 1094 48.80 14.13 45.32
C SER A 1094 47.92 13.89 44.10
N GLU A 1095 47.42 14.98 43.49
CA GLU A 1095 46.55 14.95 42.32
C GLU A 1095 47.31 14.48 41.08
N ALA A 1096 48.55 14.95 40.89
CA ALA A 1096 49.41 14.49 39.80
C ALA A 1096 49.69 12.97 39.85
N THR A 1097 49.86 12.42 41.06
CA THR A 1097 50.12 10.97 41.25
C THR A 1097 48.93 10.12 40.83
N ILE A 1098 47.70 10.59 41.06
CA ILE A 1098 46.47 9.90 40.65
C ILE A 1098 46.42 9.71 39.13
N PHE A 1099 46.72 10.76 38.37
CA PHE A 1099 46.78 10.71 36.90
C PHE A 1099 47.95 9.85 36.40
N CYS A 1100 49.13 9.96 37.02
CA CYS A 1100 50.29 9.12 36.68
C CYS A 1100 50.03 7.63 36.92
N ASN A 1101 49.38 7.27 38.03
CA ASN A 1101 49.03 5.87 38.31
C ASN A 1101 48.09 5.30 37.24
N ARG A 1102 47.14 6.11 36.76
CA ARG A 1102 46.24 5.69 35.66
C ARG A 1102 46.99 5.47 34.35
N LEU A 1103 48.04 6.25 34.07
CA LEU A 1103 48.90 6.06 32.89
C LEU A 1103 49.82 4.83 33.01
N LEU A 1104 50.17 4.40 34.23
CA LEU A 1104 51.01 3.21 34.44
C LEU A 1104 50.32 1.88 34.08
N ASP A 1105 48.99 1.86 34.18
CA ASP A 1105 48.13 0.73 33.81
C ASP A 1105 48.09 0.50 32.29
N MET A 1106 48.50 1.49 31.49
CA MET A 1106 48.47 1.45 30.02
C MET A 1106 49.78 0.91 29.42
N GLN A 1107 49.74 0.44 28.17
CA GLN A 1107 50.92 0.02 27.41
C GLN A 1107 51.27 1.09 26.37
N GLY A 1108 52.48 1.66 26.39
CA GLY A 1108 52.89 2.70 25.42
C GLY A 1108 53.99 3.65 25.91
N PRO A 1109 54.37 4.66 25.11
CA PRO A 1109 55.31 5.72 25.49
C PRO A 1109 54.81 6.55 26.70
N GLU A 1110 53.50 6.70 26.86
CA GLU A 1110 52.86 7.46 27.92
C GLU A 1110 53.17 6.85 29.32
N LYS A 1111 53.40 5.53 29.38
CA LYS A 1111 53.82 4.84 30.60
C LYS A 1111 55.23 5.24 31.03
N GLU A 1112 56.15 5.34 30.08
CA GLU A 1112 57.54 5.74 30.37
C GLU A 1112 57.61 7.21 30.77
N GLU A 1113 56.77 8.06 30.16
CA GLU A 1113 56.60 9.45 30.58
C GLU A 1113 55.99 9.55 31.99
N ALA A 1114 54.97 8.75 32.32
CA ALA A 1114 54.42 8.70 33.68
C ALA A 1114 55.46 8.26 34.72
N LYS A 1115 56.29 7.25 34.41
CA LYS A 1115 57.41 6.85 35.28
C LYS A 1115 58.47 7.94 35.42
N ALA A 1116 58.73 8.72 34.38
CA ALA A 1116 59.64 9.86 34.45
C ALA A 1116 59.06 10.96 35.35
N LEU A 1117 57.78 11.29 35.19
CA LEU A 1117 57.07 12.28 36.01
C LEU A 1117 57.04 11.89 37.48
N LEU A 1118 56.77 10.62 37.82
CA LEU A 1118 56.81 10.15 39.21
C LEU A 1118 58.21 10.26 39.82
N ARG A 1119 59.27 9.95 39.05
CA ARG A 1119 60.66 10.12 39.52
C ARG A 1119 61.01 11.58 39.78
N GLU A 1120 60.57 12.49 38.91
CA GLU A 1120 60.74 13.94 39.10
C GLU A 1120 59.95 14.45 40.31
N MET A 1121 58.73 13.98 40.53
CA MET A 1121 57.92 14.39 41.67
C MET A 1121 58.55 13.93 42.99
N HIS A 1122 59.03 12.68 43.07
CA HIS A 1122 59.73 12.17 44.25
C HIS A 1122 61.03 12.93 44.55
N SER A 1123 61.78 13.36 43.53
CA SER A 1123 63.00 14.16 43.75
C SER A 1123 62.68 15.58 44.23
N LEU A 1124 61.63 16.20 43.69
CA LEU A 1124 61.13 17.51 44.11
C LEU A 1124 60.58 17.47 45.54
N GLU A 1125 59.83 16.44 45.92
CA GLU A 1125 59.32 16.23 47.28
C GLU A 1125 60.45 15.99 48.29
N ALA A 1126 61.45 15.18 47.93
CA ALA A 1126 62.63 14.95 48.76
C ALA A 1126 63.43 16.24 48.98
N THR A 1127 63.57 17.07 47.93
CA THR A 1127 64.21 18.39 48.02
C THR A 1127 63.39 19.34 48.92
N ARG A 1128 62.06 19.37 48.77
CA ARG A 1128 61.16 20.20 49.59
C ARG A 1128 61.19 19.79 51.08
N MET A 1129 61.27 18.49 51.37
CA MET A 1129 61.43 17.97 52.73
C MET A 1129 62.80 18.35 53.32
N GLN A 1130 63.88 18.28 52.53
CA GLN A 1130 65.21 18.72 52.97
C GLN A 1130 65.23 20.22 53.32
N PHE A 1131 64.66 21.09 52.49
CA PHE A 1131 64.53 22.53 52.80
C PHE A 1131 63.64 22.80 54.02
N ALA A 1132 62.56 22.04 54.23
CA ALA A 1132 61.72 22.16 55.42
C ALA A 1132 62.43 21.71 56.71
N THR A 1133 63.37 20.77 56.62
CA THR A 1133 64.20 20.34 57.77
C THR A 1133 65.38 21.28 58.08
N THR A 1134 65.80 22.13 57.13
CA THR A 1134 66.94 23.06 57.30
C THR A 1134 66.53 24.54 57.42
N GLY A 1135 65.27 24.90 57.16
CA GLY A 1135 64.77 26.28 57.13
C GLY A 1135 63.92 26.65 58.34
N GLY A 1136 64.56 26.75 59.51
CA GLY A 1136 64.05 27.50 60.65
C GLY A 1136 64.83 28.82 60.79
N ASN A 1137 64.47 29.81 59.97
CA ASN A 1137 64.61 31.26 60.21
C ASN A 1137 64.06 32.04 59.01
#